data_AF-A0A820MGF0-F1
#
_entry.id   AF-A0A820MGF0-F1
#
_cell.length_a   1.000
_cell.length_b   1.000
_cell.length_c   1.000
_cell.angle_alpha   90.00
_cell.angle_beta   90.00
_cell.angle_gamma   90.00
#
_symmetry.space_group_name_H-M   'P 1'
#
loop_
_entity.id
_entity.type
_entity.pdbx_description
1 polymer ?
#
loop_
_entity_poly.entity_id
_entity_poly.type
_entity_poly.pdbx_seq_one_letter_code
_entity_poly.pdbx_strand_id
1 'polypeptide(L)'
;MKIEQLMVNRLHMHFLMSVQEDEVDKQLTDEYEYFTKNVSEIQNFEQLNVAQRISLIAWLKYYAQMYAFALNNQSQEDILSELDVFLTDKDTPFCSMLKLFIVKQMLQMSKLTFKDLRELYVNRNILWIKPFFQSSRDKQVANARQNIILPMPLFQCREQFERIRKVFNRNDELRSIIQECNYTQKLSYAFLCRFIEYYSRFYQPNTAIEADFIRTVEHDLRDDLTKSFTPLGHRLLIDLCSNFSDKSYFRLHSAMTQDEIHKRLLALNLVAVFISFRSHLAVSLLGNVLFDGQRQMPTSYIQHLSSICLPGLTTSNIITSQMMYVRTRVQERLDQGAYFVEYGKFIFQCSEECPWMFFFEECGAPVDKSVCSLCQKAIGAERYNVLIARDPPQLRIPIPDAFRKIDAYIKKENDATRLGYHIVKNANESCLGDKPNHIDRPISFRFIHFLTHGLLHFLYDRNYLTDDDLKQHLKLPTTTHFQDHFEKDYDLLCQSSIDHNSCYVWLYKLLNHLVDDQFIEKGQLNANENVIRIEQLIEKNLVFKHIDSIENEITEYKQTYATFIQKQQSLENFIDEIFEDEQRYPLLNFFNVTTFHTSNPLDEFILKVQNLPYADKTYPVTTYLLKRLDDCMNIQYLYSIVVFINYLIEKFNHRIKRTDAINIRIMYYLTQDADRDITRKLFDDFLDAWYALTLEEVRYGCQTFKFKRNLPKEKYAENTSIAMLLLTSSRDETMLLPACLKTIADLQNEIFNYFHNTIETTTRTKRKRVPLQSIRSEHVLSLDRNFLSRKLINDSLVLNYQYGKSKDIIYDYEEIEITLRNMISKLVLIDTDKLNLLTYQFELYGNETSLINEVRARI
;
A
#
# COMPACT_ATOMS: atom_id res chain seq x y z
N MET A 1 -12.10 13.78 29.56
CA MET A 1 -11.58 14.38 28.32
C MET A 1 -11.13 13.34 27.28
N LYS A 2 -10.02 12.60 27.44
CA LYS A 2 -9.54 11.66 26.38
C LYS A 2 -10.56 10.59 25.95
N ILE A 3 -11.19 9.93 26.93
CA ILE A 3 -12.27 8.95 26.67
C ILE A 3 -13.48 9.62 26.01
N GLU A 4 -13.80 10.84 26.41
CA GLU A 4 -14.92 11.60 25.82
C GLU A 4 -14.66 11.89 24.34
N GLN A 5 -13.44 12.30 23.97
CA GLN A 5 -13.05 12.56 22.58
C GLN A 5 -13.13 11.31 21.70
N LEU A 6 -12.63 10.18 22.22
CA LEU A 6 -12.75 8.87 21.55
C LEU A 6 -14.22 8.51 21.32
N MET A 7 -15.07 8.65 22.34
CA MET A 7 -16.49 8.32 22.26
C MET A 7 -17.26 9.26 21.33
N VAL A 8 -16.93 10.56 21.32
CA VAL A 8 -17.48 11.54 20.36
C VAL A 8 -17.17 11.12 18.93
N ASN A 9 -15.91 10.80 18.62
CA ASN A 9 -15.52 10.37 17.27
C ASN A 9 -16.20 9.05 16.87
N ARG A 10 -16.35 8.10 17.81
CA ARG A 10 -17.03 6.83 17.54
C ARG A 10 -18.53 7.01 17.27
N LEU A 11 -19.23 7.79 18.09
CA LEU A 11 -20.65 8.11 17.86
C LEU A 11 -20.85 8.89 16.58
N HIS A 12 -19.97 9.85 16.29
CA HIS A 12 -19.98 10.59 15.04
C HIS A 12 -19.84 9.68 13.81
N MET A 13 -18.91 8.72 13.83
CA MET A 13 -18.79 7.71 12.76
C MET A 13 -20.06 6.87 12.60
N HIS A 14 -20.67 6.43 13.70
CA HIS A 14 -21.93 5.69 13.65
C HIS A 14 -23.07 6.51 13.06
N PHE A 15 -23.18 7.80 13.37
CA PHE A 15 -24.17 8.68 12.74
C PHE A 15 -23.96 8.76 11.23
N LEU A 16 -22.73 8.99 10.78
CA LEU A 16 -22.41 9.09 9.34
C LEU A 16 -22.72 7.80 8.57
N MET A 17 -22.47 6.63 9.17
CA MET A 17 -22.80 5.34 8.53
C MET A 17 -24.30 5.11 8.33
N SER A 18 -25.15 5.81 9.09
CA SER A 18 -26.60 5.65 9.03
C SER A 18 -27.28 6.53 7.99
N VAL A 19 -26.53 7.43 7.33
CA VAL A 19 -27.07 8.42 6.38
C VAL A 19 -27.12 7.85 4.97
N GLN A 20 -28.24 8.09 4.29
CA GLN A 20 -28.32 7.96 2.83
C GLN A 20 -28.04 9.34 2.21
N GLU A 21 -27.12 9.41 1.24
CA GLU A 21 -26.73 10.68 0.60
C GLU A 21 -27.91 11.44 -0.03
N ASP A 22 -28.96 10.73 -0.43
CA ASP A 22 -30.19 11.29 -1.00
C ASP A 22 -31.11 11.94 0.06
N GLU A 23 -30.86 11.73 1.35
CA GLU A 23 -31.70 12.24 2.46
C GLU A 23 -31.10 13.43 3.20
N VAL A 24 -29.90 13.88 2.81
CA VAL A 24 -29.15 14.91 3.54
C VAL A 24 -29.94 16.20 3.73
N ASP A 25 -30.54 16.71 2.66
CA ASP A 25 -31.27 17.97 2.69
C ASP A 25 -32.54 17.90 3.54
N LYS A 26 -33.22 16.75 3.49
CA LYS A 26 -34.39 16.46 4.33
C LYS A 26 -33.99 16.43 5.80
N GLN A 27 -32.90 15.76 6.15
CA GLN A 27 -32.41 15.69 7.53
C GLN A 27 -31.98 17.06 8.05
N LEU A 28 -31.33 17.90 7.23
CA LEU A 28 -31.00 19.28 7.60
C LEU A 28 -32.27 20.08 7.93
N THR A 29 -33.33 19.89 7.15
CA THR A 29 -34.61 20.58 7.36
C THR A 29 -35.32 20.10 8.63
N ASP A 30 -35.48 18.79 8.78
CA ASP A 30 -36.23 18.17 9.89
C ASP A 30 -35.57 18.46 11.26
N GLU A 31 -34.24 18.59 11.30
CA GLU A 31 -33.45 18.70 12.54
C GLU A 31 -32.97 20.13 12.87
N TYR A 32 -33.36 21.13 12.07
CA TYR A 32 -32.87 22.51 12.22
C TYR A 32 -33.19 23.14 13.58
N GLU A 33 -34.42 22.98 14.08
CA GLU A 33 -34.80 23.49 15.41
C GLU A 33 -33.93 22.86 16.52
N TYR A 34 -33.65 21.56 16.40
CA TYR A 34 -32.79 20.85 17.34
C TYR A 34 -31.34 21.34 17.27
N PHE A 35 -30.84 21.66 16.07
CA PHE A 35 -29.53 22.30 15.89
C PHE A 35 -29.42 23.64 16.64
N THR A 36 -30.38 24.55 16.45
CA THR A 36 -30.33 25.87 17.10
C THR A 36 -30.38 25.77 18.62
N LYS A 37 -31.16 24.82 19.16
CA LYS A 37 -31.23 24.52 20.59
C LYS A 37 -29.90 23.97 21.12
N ASN A 38 -29.31 23.00 20.43
CA ASN A 38 -28.06 22.36 20.83
C ASN A 38 -26.87 23.33 20.81
N VAL A 39 -26.81 24.25 19.84
CA VAL A 39 -25.81 25.33 19.79
C VAL A 39 -25.96 26.31 20.97
N SER A 40 -27.17 26.47 21.50
CA SER A 40 -27.40 27.30 22.70
C SER A 40 -27.03 26.54 23.98
N GLU A 41 -27.36 25.25 24.06
CA GLU A 41 -27.02 24.41 25.22
C GLU A 41 -25.51 24.21 25.40
N ILE A 42 -24.75 24.09 24.31
CA ILE A 42 -23.29 23.90 24.40
C ILE A 42 -22.55 25.10 25.00
N GLN A 43 -23.18 26.28 25.08
CA GLN A 43 -22.61 27.44 25.77
C GLN A 43 -22.50 27.22 27.29
N ASN A 44 -23.28 26.29 27.85
CA ASN A 44 -23.22 25.87 29.26
C ASN A 44 -22.43 24.57 29.44
N PHE A 45 -21.41 24.34 28.60
CA PHE A 45 -20.66 23.07 28.50
C PHE A 45 -20.21 22.48 29.84
N GLU A 46 -19.75 23.32 30.78
CA GLU A 46 -19.25 22.90 32.08
C GLU A 46 -20.33 22.31 33.01
N GLN A 47 -21.60 22.66 32.79
CA GLN A 47 -22.74 22.21 33.60
C GLN A 47 -23.35 20.89 33.10
N LEU A 48 -22.96 20.45 31.90
CA LEU A 48 -23.45 19.21 31.30
C LEU A 48 -22.73 18.00 31.89
N ASN A 49 -23.47 16.91 32.10
CA ASN A 49 -22.85 15.64 32.48
C ASN A 49 -22.06 15.03 31.30
N VAL A 50 -21.18 14.08 31.59
CA VAL A 50 -20.28 13.46 30.60
C VAL A 50 -21.04 12.89 29.39
N ALA A 51 -22.12 12.16 29.61
CA ALA A 51 -22.91 11.55 28.53
C ALA A 51 -23.58 12.61 27.65
N GLN A 52 -24.17 13.64 28.26
CA GLN A 52 -24.75 14.78 27.55
C GLN A 52 -23.71 15.49 26.69
N ARG A 53 -22.51 15.75 27.22
CA ARG A 53 -21.43 16.39 26.45
C ARG A 53 -21.02 15.58 25.23
N ILE A 54 -20.83 14.26 25.42
CA ILE A 54 -20.45 13.35 24.34
C ILE A 54 -21.52 13.36 23.24
N SER A 55 -22.79 13.14 23.60
CA SER A 55 -23.89 13.10 22.62
C SER A 55 -24.08 14.44 21.92
N LEU A 56 -24.05 15.55 22.66
CA LEU A 56 -24.23 16.90 22.12
C LEU A 56 -23.14 17.26 21.12
N ILE A 57 -21.87 17.03 21.46
CA ILE A 57 -20.75 17.32 20.55
C ILE A 57 -20.81 16.41 19.32
N ALA A 58 -21.02 15.09 19.50
CA ALA A 58 -21.06 14.16 18.38
C ALA A 58 -22.17 14.51 17.38
N TRP A 59 -23.34 14.90 17.89
CA TRP A 59 -24.47 15.31 17.07
C TRP A 59 -24.24 16.67 16.37
N LEU A 60 -23.69 17.67 17.06
CA LEU A 60 -23.37 18.97 16.45
C LEU A 60 -22.29 18.84 15.37
N LYS A 61 -21.28 17.99 15.61
CA LYS A 61 -20.25 17.64 14.63
C LYS A 61 -20.86 16.98 13.39
N TYR A 62 -21.75 16.02 13.60
CA TYR A 62 -22.51 15.35 12.54
C TYR A 62 -23.31 16.34 11.69
N TYR A 63 -24.15 17.17 12.33
CA TYR A 63 -25.01 18.14 11.63
C TYR A 63 -24.18 19.16 10.83
N ALA A 64 -23.08 19.65 11.40
CA ALA A 64 -22.16 20.56 10.70
C ALA A 64 -21.49 19.92 9.48
N GLN A 65 -21.16 18.62 9.55
CA GLN A 65 -20.63 17.89 8.40
C GLN A 65 -21.71 17.71 7.31
N MET A 66 -22.97 17.47 7.68
CA MET A 66 -24.05 17.38 6.69
C MET A 66 -24.26 18.69 5.94
N TYR A 67 -24.23 19.82 6.66
CA TYR A 67 -24.27 21.14 6.03
C TYR A 67 -23.08 21.36 5.08
N ALA A 68 -21.87 20.96 5.48
CA ALA A 68 -20.69 21.05 4.63
C ALA A 68 -20.86 20.21 3.34
N PHE A 69 -21.46 19.02 3.42
CA PHE A 69 -21.74 18.15 2.27
C PHE A 69 -22.74 18.81 1.31
N ALA A 70 -23.86 19.33 1.83
CA ALA A 70 -24.87 20.03 1.03
C ALA A 70 -24.29 21.27 0.32
N LEU A 71 -23.45 22.05 1.01
CA LEU A 71 -22.73 23.18 0.42
C LEU A 71 -21.79 22.74 -0.72
N ASN A 72 -21.04 21.67 -0.50
CA ASN A 72 -20.10 21.12 -1.48
C ASN A 72 -20.82 20.66 -2.75
N ASN A 73 -21.99 20.04 -2.60
CA ASN A 73 -22.81 19.51 -3.69
C ASN A 73 -23.77 20.52 -4.33
N GLN A 74 -23.73 21.79 -3.91
CA GLN A 74 -24.56 22.86 -4.47
C GLN A 74 -26.07 22.61 -4.35
N SER A 75 -26.52 22.02 -3.23
CA SER A 75 -27.96 21.92 -2.96
C SER A 75 -28.62 23.31 -2.99
N GLN A 76 -29.85 23.37 -3.47
CA GLN A 76 -30.61 24.62 -3.67
C GLN A 76 -31.73 24.81 -2.64
N GLU A 77 -31.74 23.99 -1.59
CA GLU A 77 -32.81 23.97 -0.59
C GLU A 77 -32.79 25.22 0.31
N ASP A 78 -33.99 25.67 0.70
CA ASP A 78 -34.20 26.89 1.49
C ASP A 78 -33.45 26.86 2.83
N ILE A 79 -33.30 25.66 3.42
CA ILE A 79 -32.60 25.43 4.69
C ILE A 79 -31.14 25.93 4.68
N LEU A 80 -30.46 25.91 3.53
CA LEU A 80 -29.08 26.41 3.44
C LEU A 80 -29.01 27.93 3.62
N SER A 81 -30.04 28.65 3.21
CA SER A 81 -30.16 30.10 3.41
C SER A 81 -30.40 30.42 4.88
N GLU A 82 -31.25 29.64 5.56
CA GLU A 82 -31.49 29.79 7.00
C GLU A 82 -30.21 29.54 7.82
N LEU A 83 -29.45 28.50 7.47
CA LEU A 83 -28.16 28.20 8.09
C LEU A 83 -27.11 29.29 7.80
N ASP A 84 -27.11 29.87 6.60
CA ASP A 84 -26.23 31.01 6.28
C ASP A 84 -26.53 32.23 7.16
N VAL A 85 -27.82 32.56 7.33
CA VAL A 85 -28.28 33.64 8.21
C VAL A 85 -27.90 33.34 9.66
N PHE A 86 -28.18 32.14 10.16
CA PHE A 86 -27.85 31.75 11.53
C PHE A 86 -26.36 31.89 11.84
N LEU A 87 -25.49 31.36 10.97
CA LEU A 87 -24.04 31.46 11.14
C LEU A 87 -23.54 32.89 10.95
N THR A 88 -24.20 33.72 10.15
CA THR A 88 -23.83 35.13 9.97
C THR A 88 -24.18 35.97 11.20
N ASP A 89 -25.38 35.80 11.75
CA ASP A 89 -25.90 36.64 12.85
C ASP A 89 -25.34 36.27 14.23
N LYS A 90 -24.92 35.01 14.42
CA LYS A 90 -24.37 34.53 15.69
C LYS A 90 -22.84 34.52 15.67
N ASP A 91 -22.24 35.55 16.25
CA ASP A 91 -20.77 35.64 16.43
C ASP A 91 -20.34 35.17 17.83
N THR A 92 -20.55 33.90 18.12
CA THR A 92 -20.05 33.27 19.36
C THR A 92 -18.77 32.49 19.07
N PRO A 93 -17.86 32.31 20.05
CA PRO A 93 -16.64 31.52 19.86
C PRO A 93 -16.92 30.10 19.33
N PHE A 94 -17.99 29.46 19.81
CA PHE A 94 -18.41 28.14 19.32
C PHE A 94 -18.87 28.19 17.85
N CYS A 95 -19.63 29.22 17.45
CA CYS A 95 -19.99 29.43 16.04
C CYS A 95 -18.73 29.66 15.17
N SER A 96 -17.71 30.37 15.67
CA SER A 96 -16.43 30.51 14.96
C SER A 96 -15.74 29.16 14.76
N MET A 97 -15.78 28.27 15.75
CA MET A 97 -15.26 26.91 15.66
C MET A 97 -16.06 26.06 14.65
N LEU A 98 -17.39 26.12 14.68
CA LEU A 98 -18.24 25.43 13.69
C LEU A 98 -17.93 25.87 12.26
N LYS A 99 -17.80 27.19 12.02
CA LYS A 99 -17.42 27.74 10.71
C LYS A 99 -16.06 27.19 10.24
N LEU A 100 -15.07 27.14 11.12
CA LEU A 100 -13.77 26.54 10.82
C LEU A 100 -13.90 25.04 10.48
N PHE A 101 -14.67 24.28 11.27
CA PHE A 101 -14.90 22.86 11.02
C PHE A 101 -15.59 22.62 9.67
N ILE A 102 -16.61 23.41 9.32
CA ILE A 102 -17.29 23.32 8.02
C ILE A 102 -16.30 23.54 6.86
N VAL A 103 -15.47 24.59 6.93
CA VAL A 103 -14.43 24.86 5.91
C VAL A 103 -13.46 23.69 5.79
N LYS A 104 -13.02 23.12 6.91
CA LYS A 104 -12.15 21.95 6.93
C LYS A 104 -12.80 20.72 6.26
N GLN A 105 -14.07 20.45 6.53
CA GLN A 105 -14.82 19.35 5.90
C GLN A 105 -14.95 19.57 4.39
N MET A 106 -15.28 20.80 3.95
CA MET A 106 -15.37 21.13 2.52
C MET A 106 -14.05 20.91 1.79
N LEU A 107 -12.92 21.30 2.39
CA LEU A 107 -11.58 21.02 1.84
C LEU A 107 -11.33 19.52 1.69
N GLN A 108 -11.70 18.75 2.71
CA GLN A 108 -11.53 17.30 2.69
C GLN A 108 -12.38 16.64 1.60
N MET A 109 -13.67 16.96 1.51
CA MET A 109 -14.60 16.37 0.55
C MET A 109 -14.28 16.76 -0.90
N SER A 110 -13.89 18.03 -1.13
CA SER A 110 -13.57 18.54 -2.47
C SER A 110 -12.17 18.15 -2.97
N LYS A 111 -11.27 17.74 -2.07
CA LYS A 111 -9.85 17.50 -2.36
C LYS A 111 -9.14 18.71 -3.01
N LEU A 112 -9.66 19.92 -2.78
CA LEU A 112 -9.11 21.17 -3.29
C LEU A 112 -8.11 21.79 -2.31
N THR A 113 -7.24 22.68 -2.79
CA THR A 113 -6.47 23.54 -1.89
C THR A 113 -7.36 24.63 -1.30
N PHE A 114 -6.96 25.22 -0.16
CA PHE A 114 -7.69 26.35 0.42
C PHE A 114 -7.79 27.55 -0.53
N LYS A 115 -6.80 27.73 -1.40
CA LYS A 115 -6.82 28.77 -2.43
C LYS A 115 -7.90 28.48 -3.48
N ASP A 116 -7.96 27.25 -3.98
CA ASP A 116 -8.93 26.88 -5.02
C ASP A 116 -10.37 26.90 -4.47
N LEU A 117 -10.55 26.43 -3.23
CA LEU A 117 -11.84 26.54 -2.53
C LEU A 117 -12.26 28.01 -2.37
N ARG A 118 -11.32 28.88 -1.99
CA ARG A 118 -11.57 30.33 -1.92
C ARG A 118 -12.03 30.86 -3.27
N GLU A 119 -11.34 30.55 -4.37
CA GLU A 119 -11.74 31.00 -5.71
C GLU A 119 -13.14 30.51 -6.12
N LEU A 120 -13.48 29.27 -5.77
CA LEU A 120 -14.78 28.67 -6.06
C LEU A 120 -15.94 29.30 -5.28
N TYR A 121 -15.71 29.70 -4.03
CA TYR A 121 -16.74 30.24 -3.13
C TYR A 121 -16.76 31.77 -3.04
N VAL A 122 -15.74 32.47 -3.55
CA VAL A 122 -15.68 33.96 -3.56
C VAL A 122 -16.89 34.60 -4.25
N ASN A 123 -17.42 33.94 -5.29
CA ASN A 123 -18.57 34.43 -6.06
C ASN A 123 -19.92 33.87 -5.60
N ARG A 124 -19.94 32.99 -4.58
CA ARG A 124 -21.20 32.45 -4.04
C ARG A 124 -21.82 33.42 -3.01
N ASN A 125 -23.14 33.44 -2.95
CA ASN A 125 -23.91 34.25 -2.00
C ASN A 125 -24.01 33.59 -0.62
N ILE A 126 -22.88 33.21 -0.03
CA ILE A 126 -22.81 32.71 1.35
C ILE A 126 -22.11 33.80 2.18
N LEU A 127 -22.81 34.38 3.15
CA LEU A 127 -22.33 35.57 3.87
C LEU A 127 -21.30 35.22 4.95
N TRP A 128 -21.52 34.17 5.75
CA TRP A 128 -20.64 33.86 6.88
C TRP A 128 -19.24 33.41 6.46
N ILE A 129 -19.09 32.89 5.24
CA ILE A 129 -17.82 32.34 4.72
C ILE A 129 -16.92 33.42 4.09
N LYS A 130 -17.50 34.54 3.62
CA LYS A 130 -16.76 35.65 3.00
C LYS A 130 -15.64 36.21 3.88
N PRO A 131 -15.81 36.42 5.21
CA PRO A 131 -14.73 36.87 6.08
C PRO A 131 -13.50 35.93 6.11
N PHE A 132 -13.71 34.61 6.01
CA PHE A 132 -12.60 33.64 5.94
C PHE A 132 -11.83 33.76 4.61
N PHE A 133 -12.53 34.14 3.54
CA PHE A 133 -12.03 34.24 2.17
C PHE A 133 -11.66 35.67 1.74
N GLN A 134 -11.76 36.67 2.60
CA GLN A 134 -11.43 38.07 2.30
C GLN A 134 -10.22 38.55 3.13
N SER A 135 -9.11 37.80 3.13
CA SER A 135 -7.83 38.32 3.62
C SER A 135 -7.19 39.27 2.58
N SER A 136 -6.57 40.36 3.06
CA SER A 136 -5.99 41.44 2.23
C SER A 136 -4.90 40.96 1.27
N ARG A 137 -4.81 41.57 0.07
CA ARG A 137 -3.81 41.25 -0.97
C ARG A 137 -2.36 41.29 -0.48
N ASP A 138 -2.04 42.18 0.47
CA ASP A 138 -0.69 42.28 1.04
C ASP A 138 -0.35 41.10 1.97
N LYS A 139 -1.35 40.51 2.65
CA LYS A 139 -1.18 39.23 3.38
C LYS A 139 -1.06 38.04 2.42
N GLN A 140 -1.62 38.12 1.21
CA GLN A 140 -1.55 37.02 0.23
C GLN A 140 -0.13 36.83 -0.33
N VAL A 141 0.60 37.91 -0.61
CA VAL A 141 2.00 37.84 -1.09
C VAL A 141 2.95 37.40 0.03
N ALA A 142 2.69 37.81 1.28
CA ALA A 142 3.40 37.31 2.46
C ALA A 142 3.08 35.84 2.77
N ASN A 143 1.84 35.39 2.55
CA ASN A 143 1.42 33.99 2.72
C ASN A 143 2.01 33.07 1.63
N ALA A 144 2.28 33.57 0.42
CA ALA A 144 2.98 32.79 -0.60
C ALA A 144 4.42 32.41 -0.19
N ARG A 145 5.14 33.29 0.54
CA ARG A 145 6.44 32.96 1.17
C ARG A 145 6.34 31.88 2.25
N GLN A 146 5.15 31.69 2.80
CA GLN A 146 4.86 30.87 3.97
C GLN A 146 4.34 29.47 3.61
N ASN A 147 3.92 29.21 2.37
CA ASN A 147 3.24 27.96 2.00
C ASN A 147 4.17 26.84 1.50
N ILE A 148 5.50 27.07 1.45
CA ILE A 148 6.48 26.02 1.12
C ILE A 148 7.16 25.57 2.41
N ILE A 149 7.02 24.29 2.72
CA ILE A 149 7.77 23.64 3.80
C ILE A 149 9.15 23.29 3.27
N LEU A 150 10.19 23.77 3.94
CA LEU A 150 11.57 23.55 3.51
C LEU A 150 12.20 22.37 4.25
N PRO A 151 13.21 21.68 3.66
CA PRO A 151 13.92 20.56 4.26
C PRO A 151 14.88 21.01 5.39
N MET A 152 14.34 21.67 6.42
CA MET A 152 15.10 22.13 7.58
C MET A 152 15.47 20.94 8.48
N PRO A 153 16.69 20.87 9.03
CA PRO A 153 17.11 19.77 9.89
C PRO A 153 16.62 20.01 11.34
N LEU A 154 15.30 19.99 11.51
CA LEU A 154 14.61 20.46 12.72
C LEU A 154 14.73 19.51 13.93
N PHE A 155 15.15 18.26 13.72
CA PHE A 155 15.18 17.23 14.75
C PHE A 155 16.62 16.90 15.17
N GLN A 156 17.48 16.48 14.25
CA GLN A 156 18.83 15.96 14.54
C GLN A 156 19.88 17.06 14.68
N CYS A 157 19.71 18.18 13.97
CA CYS A 157 20.73 19.24 13.85
C CYS A 157 20.18 20.65 14.13
N ARG A 158 19.10 20.78 14.89
CA ARG A 158 18.42 22.07 15.13
C ARG A 158 19.36 23.10 15.76
N GLU A 159 20.14 22.71 16.75
CA GLU A 159 21.06 23.60 17.45
C GLU A 159 22.16 24.13 16.52
N GLN A 160 22.75 23.24 15.71
CA GLN A 160 23.76 23.59 14.72
C GLN A 160 23.17 24.53 13.66
N PHE A 161 21.95 24.24 13.21
CA PHE A 161 21.25 25.06 12.23
C PHE A 161 20.97 26.48 12.74
N GLU A 162 20.48 26.61 13.96
CA GLU A 162 20.26 27.90 14.62
C GLU A 162 21.55 28.69 14.82
N ARG A 163 22.64 28.00 15.17
CA ARG A 163 23.98 28.62 15.28
C ARG A 163 24.43 29.21 13.94
N ILE A 164 24.29 28.46 12.85
CA ILE A 164 24.66 28.93 11.49
C ILE A 164 23.77 30.09 11.07
N ARG A 165 22.46 30.01 11.31
CA ARG A 165 21.49 31.04 10.92
C ARG A 165 21.81 32.40 11.55
N LYS A 166 22.30 32.43 12.80
CA LYS A 166 22.69 33.67 13.49
C LYS A 166 23.90 34.38 12.88
N VAL A 167 24.79 33.63 12.21
CA VAL A 167 26.08 34.14 11.73
C VAL A 167 26.21 34.17 10.20
N PHE A 168 25.18 33.74 9.46
CA PHE A 168 25.22 33.53 8.01
C PHE A 168 25.70 34.76 7.20
N ASN A 169 25.50 35.97 7.72
CA ASN A 169 25.91 37.23 7.10
C ASN A 169 27.19 37.85 7.71
N ARG A 170 27.92 37.12 8.56
CA ARG A 170 29.12 37.60 9.26
C ARG A 170 30.34 36.79 8.84
N ASN A 171 31.13 37.31 7.91
CA ASN A 171 32.21 36.57 7.24
C ASN A 171 33.22 35.92 8.19
N ASP A 172 33.68 36.61 9.23
CA ASP A 172 34.69 36.07 10.17
C ASP A 172 34.13 34.90 11.01
N GLU A 173 32.91 35.05 11.51
CA GLU A 173 32.22 34.00 12.27
C GLU A 173 31.84 32.81 11.37
N LEU A 174 31.46 33.08 10.12
CA LEU A 174 31.13 32.07 9.12
C LEU A 174 32.36 31.22 8.77
N ARG A 175 33.54 31.83 8.63
CA ARG A 175 34.80 31.12 8.37
C ARG A 175 35.15 30.13 9.49
N SER A 176 34.95 30.52 10.76
CA SER A 176 35.13 29.59 11.90
C SER A 176 34.20 28.38 11.79
N ILE A 177 32.93 28.60 11.46
CA ILE A 177 31.97 27.50 11.30
C ILE A 177 32.37 26.58 10.15
N ILE A 178 32.78 27.14 9.01
CA ILE A 178 33.23 26.34 7.85
C ILE A 178 34.37 25.40 8.25
N GLN A 179 35.34 25.90 9.03
CA GLN A 179 36.46 25.07 9.49
C GLN A 179 36.00 23.95 10.45
N GLU A 180 35.01 24.19 11.29
CA GLU A 180 34.40 23.18 12.15
C GLU A 180 33.61 22.12 11.35
N CYS A 181 32.99 22.50 10.24
CA CYS A 181 32.30 21.56 9.34
C CYS A 181 33.24 20.44 8.88
N ASN A 182 34.55 20.65 8.78
CA ASN A 182 35.48 19.59 8.40
C ASN A 182 35.50 18.38 9.37
N TYR A 183 34.99 18.53 10.59
CA TYR A 183 35.09 17.52 11.65
C TYR A 183 33.74 17.01 12.16
N THR A 184 32.63 17.62 11.75
CA THR A 184 31.31 17.27 12.29
C THR A 184 30.27 17.16 11.18
N GLN A 185 29.81 15.93 10.91
CA GLN A 185 28.78 15.64 9.91
C GLN A 185 27.50 16.45 10.14
N LYS A 186 26.98 16.48 11.36
CA LYS A 186 25.74 17.20 11.70
C LYS A 186 25.83 18.70 11.41
N LEU A 187 26.99 19.32 11.69
CA LEU A 187 27.25 20.73 11.40
C LEU A 187 27.36 20.98 9.90
N SER A 188 28.10 20.13 9.17
CA SER A 188 28.18 20.20 7.71
C SER A 188 26.83 20.10 7.03
N TYR A 189 26.01 19.15 7.48
CA TYR A 189 24.67 18.97 6.96
C TYR A 189 23.80 20.21 7.21
N ALA A 190 23.78 20.71 8.46
CA ALA A 190 23.05 21.92 8.80
C ALA A 190 23.52 23.15 8.00
N PHE A 191 24.83 23.24 7.73
CA PHE A 191 25.41 24.29 6.89
C PHE A 191 24.88 24.25 5.46
N LEU A 192 24.86 23.06 4.85
CA LEU A 192 24.32 22.87 3.50
C LEU A 192 22.81 23.13 3.44
N CYS A 193 22.03 22.66 4.42
CA CYS A 193 20.61 22.97 4.53
C CYS A 193 20.33 24.48 4.61
N ARG A 194 21.24 25.27 5.19
CA ARG A 194 21.06 26.73 5.28
C ARG A 194 21.20 27.40 3.91
N PHE A 195 22.08 26.89 3.05
CA PHE A 195 22.17 27.33 1.67
C PHE A 195 20.95 26.87 0.84
N ILE A 196 20.39 25.69 1.13
CA ILE A 196 19.11 25.26 0.52
C ILE A 196 17.97 26.20 0.95
N GLU A 197 17.90 26.60 2.23
CA GLU A 197 16.96 27.62 2.70
C GLU A 197 17.15 28.95 1.98
N TYR A 198 18.40 29.38 1.79
CA TYR A 198 18.70 30.61 1.06
C TYR A 198 18.27 30.52 -0.40
N TYR A 199 18.54 29.39 -1.06
CA TYR A 199 18.20 29.11 -2.45
C TYR A 199 16.68 29.14 -2.72
N SER A 200 15.84 28.73 -1.76
CA SER A 200 14.38 28.71 -1.96
C SER A 200 13.76 30.07 -2.27
N ARG A 201 14.47 31.18 -2.01
CA ARG A 201 14.05 32.53 -2.40
C ARG A 201 13.83 32.69 -3.91
N PHE A 202 14.56 31.94 -4.75
CA PHE A 202 14.52 32.08 -6.20
C PHE A 202 13.21 31.59 -6.83
N TYR A 203 12.37 30.90 -6.06
CA TYR A 203 10.99 30.66 -6.45
C TYR A 203 10.16 31.95 -6.52
N GLN A 204 10.54 33.02 -5.79
CA GLN A 204 9.77 34.26 -5.78
C GLN A 204 10.00 35.07 -7.07
N PRO A 205 8.95 35.68 -7.63
CA PRO A 205 9.08 36.53 -8.81
C PRO A 205 10.01 37.72 -8.52
N ASN A 206 10.86 38.06 -9.50
CA ASN A 206 11.78 39.21 -9.46
C ASN A 206 12.85 39.17 -8.36
N THR A 207 13.27 37.98 -7.89
CA THR A 207 14.38 37.87 -6.94
C THR A 207 15.72 38.10 -7.63
N ALA A 208 16.44 39.14 -7.22
CA ALA A 208 17.77 39.45 -7.75
C ALA A 208 18.85 38.54 -7.13
N ILE A 209 19.88 38.25 -7.92
CA ILE A 209 21.08 37.56 -7.46
C ILE A 209 21.95 38.54 -6.68
N GLU A 210 22.35 38.18 -5.46
CA GLU A 210 23.26 38.96 -4.62
C GLU A 210 24.72 38.74 -5.04
N ALA A 211 25.20 39.56 -5.99
CA ALA A 211 26.54 39.42 -6.57
C ALA A 211 27.67 39.47 -5.52
N ASP A 212 27.55 40.31 -4.49
CA ASP A 212 28.56 40.40 -3.42
C ASP A 212 28.64 39.12 -2.57
N PHE A 213 27.50 38.48 -2.29
CA PHE A 213 27.46 37.23 -1.54
C PHE A 213 28.03 36.08 -2.38
N ILE A 214 27.70 36.01 -3.68
CA ILE A 214 28.34 35.06 -4.60
C ILE A 214 29.84 35.25 -4.62
N ARG A 215 30.33 36.50 -4.79
CA ARG A 215 31.77 36.78 -4.82
C ARG A 215 32.45 36.29 -3.54
N THR A 216 31.80 36.47 -2.39
CA THR A 216 32.30 36.00 -1.10
C THR A 216 32.43 34.47 -1.06
N VAL A 217 31.40 33.74 -1.52
CA VAL A 217 31.39 32.27 -1.54
C VAL A 217 32.33 31.69 -2.60
N GLU A 218 32.39 32.33 -3.77
CA GLU A 218 33.17 31.89 -4.93
C GLU A 218 34.67 32.16 -4.78
N HIS A 219 35.04 33.29 -4.16
CA HIS A 219 36.44 33.74 -4.03
C HIS A 219 36.91 33.81 -2.57
N ASP A 220 36.26 34.59 -1.71
CA ASP A 220 36.79 34.93 -0.38
C ASP A 220 36.80 33.74 0.61
N LEU A 221 35.86 32.81 0.46
CA LEU A 221 35.72 31.60 1.29
C LEU A 221 36.13 30.32 0.55
N ARG A 222 36.65 30.42 -0.68
CA ARG A 222 36.91 29.27 -1.56
C ARG A 222 37.75 28.18 -0.92
N ASP A 223 38.88 28.57 -0.31
CA ASP A 223 39.84 27.61 0.24
C ASP A 223 39.25 26.85 1.44
N ASP A 224 38.60 27.56 2.37
CA ASP A 224 37.95 26.96 3.53
C ASP A 224 36.78 26.04 3.12
N LEU A 225 35.98 26.46 2.15
CA LEU A 225 34.85 25.68 1.63
C LEU A 225 35.31 24.44 0.86
N THR A 226 36.32 24.57 -0.01
CA THR A 226 36.87 23.44 -0.77
C THR A 226 37.52 22.42 0.17
N LYS A 227 38.21 22.89 1.22
CA LYS A 227 38.79 22.00 2.24
C LYS A 227 37.71 21.23 2.98
N SER A 228 36.62 21.88 3.35
CA SER A 228 35.57 21.29 4.19
C SER A 228 34.58 20.43 3.39
N PHE A 229 34.24 20.81 2.16
CA PHE A 229 33.17 20.20 1.36
C PHE A 229 33.61 19.65 0.00
N THR A 230 34.90 19.69 -0.34
CA THR A 230 35.47 19.38 -1.68
C THR A 230 35.09 20.41 -2.75
N PRO A 231 35.71 20.35 -3.94
CA PRO A 231 35.24 21.12 -5.09
C PRO A 231 33.76 20.84 -5.44
N LEU A 232 33.25 19.62 -5.18
CA LEU A 232 31.86 19.29 -5.43
C LEU A 232 30.90 20.06 -4.52
N GLY A 233 31.17 20.08 -3.21
CA GLY A 233 30.32 20.83 -2.28
C GLY A 233 30.48 22.34 -2.42
N HIS A 234 31.70 22.84 -2.72
CA HIS A 234 31.90 24.25 -3.04
C HIS A 234 31.08 24.68 -4.27
N ARG A 235 31.08 23.88 -5.33
CA ARG A 235 30.27 24.14 -6.52
C ARG A 235 28.77 24.12 -6.24
N LEU A 236 28.29 23.17 -5.44
CA LEU A 236 26.89 23.13 -4.99
C LEU A 236 26.50 24.45 -4.29
N LEU A 237 27.34 24.95 -3.39
CA LEU A 237 27.08 26.20 -2.66
C LEU A 237 26.98 27.40 -3.62
N ILE A 238 27.86 27.49 -4.62
CA ILE A 238 27.79 28.52 -5.67
C ILE A 238 26.50 28.39 -6.48
N ASP A 239 26.13 27.17 -6.90
CA ASP A 239 24.92 26.91 -7.66
C ASP A 239 23.66 27.29 -6.87
N LEU A 240 23.62 26.99 -5.56
CA LEU A 240 22.55 27.41 -4.65
C LEU A 240 22.46 28.93 -4.50
N CYS A 241 23.60 29.65 -4.53
CA CYS A 241 23.60 31.12 -4.50
C CYS A 241 23.21 31.77 -5.82
N SER A 242 23.40 31.07 -6.96
CA SER A 242 23.21 31.60 -8.32
C SER A 242 21.95 31.07 -9.02
N ASN A 243 21.16 30.22 -8.37
CA ASN A 243 19.94 29.57 -8.90
C ASN A 243 20.19 28.59 -10.06
N PHE A 244 21.39 28.02 -10.15
CA PHE A 244 21.79 27.09 -11.22
C PHE A 244 21.64 27.69 -12.64
N SER A 245 22.11 26.95 -13.64
CA SER A 245 22.00 27.36 -15.05
C SER A 245 20.57 27.19 -15.59
N ASP A 246 20.23 27.88 -16.69
CA ASP A 246 18.91 27.80 -17.34
C ASP A 246 18.52 26.37 -17.75
N LYS A 247 19.50 25.50 -17.99
CA LYS A 247 19.28 24.11 -18.44
C LYS A 247 19.26 23.11 -17.29
N SER A 248 19.56 23.55 -16.07
CA SER A 248 19.64 22.69 -14.89
C SER A 248 18.25 22.24 -14.45
N TYR A 249 18.12 20.96 -14.10
CA TYR A 249 16.91 20.46 -13.42
C TYR A 249 16.64 21.25 -12.14
N PHE A 250 17.70 21.61 -11.40
CA PHE A 250 17.65 22.31 -10.13
C PHE A 250 17.50 23.83 -10.25
N ARG A 251 17.05 24.38 -11.37
CA ARG A 251 16.70 25.81 -11.41
C ARG A 251 15.32 26.03 -10.80
N LEU A 252 15.13 27.08 -9.98
CA LEU A 252 13.79 27.51 -9.55
C LEU A 252 13.28 28.67 -10.39
N HIS A 253 11.97 28.68 -10.65
CA HIS A 253 11.25 29.83 -11.17
C HIS A 253 9.80 29.87 -10.65
N SER A 254 9.18 31.05 -10.69
CA SER A 254 7.86 31.30 -10.09
C SER A 254 6.70 30.54 -10.72
N ALA A 255 6.85 30.05 -11.96
CA ALA A 255 5.82 29.26 -12.64
C ALA A 255 5.77 27.79 -12.22
N MET A 256 6.69 27.30 -11.38
CA MET A 256 6.70 25.89 -10.95
C MET A 256 5.54 25.58 -10.00
N THR A 257 5.02 24.37 -10.13
CA THR A 257 4.08 23.76 -9.18
C THR A 257 4.78 23.39 -7.87
N GLN A 258 4.02 23.18 -6.79
CA GLN A 258 4.59 22.78 -5.51
C GLN A 258 5.31 21.42 -5.59
N ASP A 259 4.74 20.45 -6.32
CA ASP A 259 5.34 19.13 -6.49
C ASP A 259 6.72 19.20 -7.16
N GLU A 260 6.83 19.99 -8.24
CA GLU A 260 8.10 20.23 -8.94
C GLU A 260 9.17 20.83 -8.02
N ILE A 261 8.79 21.77 -7.16
CA ILE A 261 9.71 22.40 -6.21
C ILE A 261 10.18 21.39 -5.16
N HIS A 262 9.25 20.62 -4.61
CA HIS A 262 9.57 19.66 -3.55
C HIS A 262 10.45 18.52 -4.05
N LYS A 263 10.26 18.02 -5.29
CA LYS A 263 11.17 17.06 -5.94
C LYS A 263 12.62 17.59 -6.02
N ARG A 264 12.80 18.85 -6.43
CA ARG A 264 14.13 19.50 -6.49
C ARG A 264 14.74 19.67 -5.10
N LEU A 265 13.97 20.17 -4.14
CA LEU A 265 14.42 20.35 -2.75
C LEU A 265 14.76 19.02 -2.08
N LEU A 266 14.04 17.93 -2.40
CA LEU A 266 14.34 16.58 -1.93
C LEU A 266 15.69 16.09 -2.45
N ALA A 267 15.91 16.20 -3.76
CA ALA A 267 17.20 15.83 -4.36
C ALA A 267 18.36 16.66 -3.79
N LEU A 268 18.19 17.97 -3.60
CA LEU A 268 19.22 18.82 -2.98
C LEU A 268 19.48 18.47 -1.51
N ASN A 269 18.42 18.18 -0.73
CA ASN A 269 18.55 17.75 0.66
C ASN A 269 19.31 16.42 0.77
N LEU A 270 18.98 15.48 -0.11
CA LEU A 270 19.70 14.22 -0.24
C LEU A 270 21.18 14.44 -0.59
N VAL A 271 21.50 15.29 -1.56
CA VAL A 271 22.89 15.60 -1.92
C VAL A 271 23.62 16.21 -0.71
N ALA A 272 22.94 17.08 0.06
CA ALA A 272 23.50 17.65 1.29
C ALA A 272 23.81 16.58 2.35
N VAL A 273 22.93 15.59 2.53
CA VAL A 273 23.18 14.43 3.42
C VAL A 273 24.45 13.70 2.97
N PHE A 274 24.57 13.36 1.69
CA PHE A 274 25.72 12.60 1.19
C PHE A 274 27.05 13.37 1.27
N ILE A 275 27.05 14.67 0.97
CA ILE A 275 28.24 15.52 1.13
C ILE A 275 28.66 15.58 2.60
N SER A 276 27.71 15.61 3.55
CA SER A 276 28.01 15.72 4.98
C SER A 276 28.81 14.53 5.54
N PHE A 277 28.71 13.34 4.94
CA PHE A 277 29.48 12.17 5.37
C PHE A 277 31.00 12.34 5.22
N ARG A 278 31.47 13.27 4.38
CA ARG A 278 32.90 13.62 4.28
C ARG A 278 33.50 13.99 5.63
N SER A 279 32.74 14.73 6.42
CA SER A 279 33.17 15.30 7.71
C SER A 279 33.31 14.27 8.82
N HIS A 280 32.93 13.02 8.55
CA HIS A 280 33.14 11.94 9.49
C HIS A 280 34.60 11.44 9.45
N LEU A 281 35.12 11.01 10.61
CA LEU A 281 36.53 10.62 10.78
C LEU A 281 36.93 9.36 10.00
N ALA A 282 35.97 8.49 9.70
CA ALA A 282 36.17 7.25 8.95
C ALA A 282 35.29 7.23 7.69
N VAL A 283 35.76 6.54 6.65
CA VAL A 283 34.97 6.26 5.45
C VAL A 283 33.73 5.45 5.84
N SER A 284 32.56 6.02 5.59
CA SER A 284 31.28 5.33 5.77
C SER A 284 30.82 4.68 4.47
N LEU A 285 30.01 3.63 4.56
CA LEU A 285 29.43 2.95 3.39
C LEU A 285 28.64 3.93 2.51
N LEU A 286 27.75 4.73 3.10
CA LEU A 286 26.98 5.74 2.35
C LEU A 286 27.86 6.85 1.79
N GLY A 287 28.84 7.34 2.57
CA GLY A 287 29.80 8.34 2.10
C GLY A 287 30.64 7.84 0.93
N ASN A 288 30.91 6.53 0.85
CA ASN A 288 31.69 5.92 -0.23
C ASN A 288 30.99 5.97 -1.60
N VAL A 289 29.68 6.25 -1.66
CA VAL A 289 29.00 6.49 -2.94
C VAL A 289 29.55 7.74 -3.63
N LEU A 290 29.81 8.81 -2.86
CA LEU A 290 30.25 10.10 -3.38
C LEU A 290 31.77 10.32 -3.25
N PHE A 291 32.41 9.70 -2.26
CA PHE A 291 33.81 9.92 -1.94
C PHE A 291 34.66 8.64 -2.02
N ASP A 292 35.94 8.81 -2.35
CA ASP A 292 36.91 7.73 -2.37
C ASP A 292 37.33 7.27 -0.95
N GLY A 293 38.24 6.30 -0.88
CA GLY A 293 38.77 5.79 0.38
C GLY A 293 39.56 6.82 1.21
N GLN A 294 39.90 7.98 0.64
CA GLN A 294 40.54 9.10 1.33
C GLN A 294 39.54 10.22 1.68
N ARG A 295 38.23 9.97 1.49
CA ARG A 295 37.13 10.92 1.68
C ARG A 295 37.22 12.12 0.74
N GLN A 296 37.91 11.98 -0.40
CA GLN A 296 38.03 13.01 -1.42
C GLN A 296 37.07 12.74 -2.59
N MET A 297 36.82 13.78 -3.38
CA MET A 297 36.11 13.64 -4.65
C MET A 297 36.95 12.77 -5.59
N PRO A 298 36.38 11.72 -6.20
CA PRO A 298 37.08 10.92 -7.20
C PRO A 298 37.55 11.76 -8.38
N THR A 299 38.65 11.36 -9.02
CA THR A 299 39.13 11.99 -10.26
C THR A 299 38.19 11.74 -11.43
N SER A 300 37.52 10.58 -11.44
CA SER A 300 36.51 10.19 -12.42
C SER A 300 35.36 9.48 -11.70
N TYR A 301 34.16 10.06 -11.74
CA TYR A 301 32.99 9.45 -11.13
C TYR A 301 32.57 8.17 -11.85
N ILE A 302 32.68 8.10 -13.18
CA ILE A 302 32.34 6.87 -13.91
C ILE A 302 33.24 5.69 -13.49
N GLN A 303 34.54 5.92 -13.28
CA GLN A 303 35.47 4.89 -12.81
C GLN A 303 35.17 4.49 -11.36
N HIS A 304 34.93 5.48 -10.50
CA HIS A 304 34.57 5.25 -9.10
C HIS A 304 33.29 4.41 -8.97
N LEU A 305 32.21 4.83 -9.64
CA LEU A 305 30.93 4.11 -9.65
C LEU A 305 31.10 2.69 -10.20
N SER A 306 31.96 2.50 -11.20
CA SER A 306 32.29 1.17 -11.75
C SER A 306 33.10 0.29 -10.79
N SER A 307 33.68 0.85 -9.73
CA SER A 307 34.50 0.15 -8.74
C SER A 307 33.79 -0.18 -7.43
N ILE A 308 32.52 0.26 -7.28
CA ILE A 308 31.71 0.02 -6.09
C ILE A 308 30.39 -0.67 -6.42
N CYS A 309 29.82 -1.39 -5.46
CA CYS A 309 28.48 -1.91 -5.47
C CYS A 309 27.51 -0.83 -4.99
N LEU A 310 26.61 -0.37 -5.86
CA LEU A 310 25.66 0.69 -5.51
C LEU A 310 24.41 0.11 -4.81
N PRO A 311 23.93 0.75 -3.72
CA PRO A 311 22.71 0.35 -3.06
C PRO A 311 21.48 0.67 -3.93
N GLY A 312 20.39 -0.06 -3.72
CA GLY A 312 19.12 0.09 -4.41
C GLY A 312 19.09 -0.51 -5.81
N LEU A 313 20.19 -1.04 -6.35
CA LEU A 313 20.21 -1.54 -7.73
C LEU A 313 19.90 -3.03 -7.87
N THR A 314 19.96 -3.78 -6.76
CA THR A 314 19.67 -5.21 -6.80
C THR A 314 18.16 -5.44 -6.93
N THR A 315 17.71 -5.85 -8.11
CA THR A 315 16.34 -6.34 -8.32
C THR A 315 16.29 -7.85 -8.14
N SER A 316 15.10 -8.39 -7.83
CA SER A 316 14.93 -9.82 -7.64
C SER A 316 15.29 -10.58 -8.92
N ASN A 317 16.31 -11.44 -8.86
CA ASN A 317 16.64 -12.34 -9.97
C ASN A 317 15.49 -13.35 -10.13
N ILE A 318 14.90 -13.43 -11.33
CA ILE A 318 13.75 -14.30 -11.62
C ILE A 318 14.00 -15.75 -11.19
N ILE A 319 15.24 -16.24 -11.31
CA ILE A 319 15.67 -17.58 -10.91
C ILE A 319 15.58 -17.70 -9.38
N THR A 320 16.13 -16.73 -8.67
CA THR A 320 16.15 -16.72 -7.21
C THR A 320 14.75 -16.54 -6.64
N SER A 321 13.92 -15.67 -7.23
CA SER A 321 12.50 -15.51 -6.87
C SER A 321 11.72 -16.81 -7.10
N GLN A 322 11.93 -17.46 -8.24
CA GLN A 322 11.32 -18.75 -8.55
C GLN A 322 11.78 -19.83 -7.55
N MET A 323 13.07 -19.92 -7.25
CA MET A 323 13.60 -20.90 -6.30
C MET A 323 13.06 -20.67 -4.89
N MET A 324 12.97 -19.42 -4.45
CA MET A 324 12.33 -19.05 -3.18
C MET A 324 10.85 -19.45 -3.19
N TYR A 325 10.12 -19.15 -4.27
CA TYR A 325 8.72 -19.54 -4.43
C TYR A 325 8.56 -21.07 -4.31
N VAL A 326 9.37 -21.84 -5.04
CA VAL A 326 9.33 -23.31 -4.99
C VAL A 326 9.69 -23.82 -3.60
N ARG A 327 10.73 -23.28 -2.97
CA ARG A 327 11.12 -23.66 -1.60
C ARG A 327 10.00 -23.39 -0.61
N THR A 328 9.42 -22.19 -0.63
CA THR A 328 8.32 -21.79 0.24
C THR A 328 7.09 -22.67 0.01
N ARG A 329 6.63 -22.83 -1.23
CA ARG A 329 5.45 -23.65 -1.55
C ARG A 329 5.62 -25.13 -1.20
N VAL A 330 6.80 -25.69 -1.45
CA VAL A 330 7.08 -27.08 -1.09
C VAL A 330 7.19 -27.22 0.43
N GLN A 331 7.81 -26.27 1.13
CA GLN A 331 7.86 -26.26 2.59
C GLN A 331 6.45 -26.15 3.21
N GLU A 332 5.61 -25.22 2.73
CA GLU A 332 4.22 -25.09 3.13
C GLU A 332 3.46 -26.42 3.01
N ARG A 333 3.69 -27.16 1.93
CA ARG A 333 3.06 -28.48 1.70
C ARG A 333 3.56 -29.56 2.65
N LEU A 334 4.87 -29.58 2.93
CA LEU A 334 5.45 -30.49 3.93
C LEU A 334 4.86 -30.21 5.31
N ASP A 335 4.78 -28.93 5.68
CA ASP A 335 4.19 -28.49 6.94
C ASP A 335 2.70 -28.87 6.99
N GLN A 336 1.99 -28.79 5.86
CA GLN A 336 0.59 -29.19 5.74
C GLN A 336 0.33 -30.70 5.84
N GLY A 337 1.38 -31.53 5.90
CA GLY A 337 1.26 -33.00 5.93
C GLY A 337 0.72 -33.60 4.63
N ALA A 338 0.78 -32.84 3.52
CA ALA A 338 0.30 -33.24 2.20
C ALA A 338 1.27 -34.23 1.54
N TYR A 339 1.31 -35.48 2.03
CA TYR A 339 1.98 -36.58 1.34
C TYR A 339 1.14 -37.07 0.16
N PHE A 340 1.15 -36.32 -0.94
CA PHE A 340 0.66 -36.87 -2.20
C PHE A 340 1.74 -37.75 -2.84
N VAL A 341 1.31 -38.94 -3.29
CA VAL A 341 1.97 -39.98 -4.10
C VAL A 341 3.29 -39.56 -4.75
N GLU A 342 4.32 -40.43 -4.73
CA GLU A 342 5.69 -40.41 -5.35
C GLU A 342 6.35 -39.10 -5.87
N TYR A 343 5.63 -38.15 -6.46
CA TYR A 343 6.05 -36.80 -6.88
C TYR A 343 6.13 -35.77 -5.77
N GLY A 344 5.32 -35.88 -4.71
CA GLY A 344 5.39 -34.98 -3.53
C GLY A 344 6.71 -35.08 -2.75
N LYS A 345 7.65 -35.93 -3.19
CA LYS A 345 8.97 -36.16 -2.59
C LYS A 345 10.11 -35.46 -3.33
N PHE A 346 9.85 -34.82 -4.48
CA PHE A 346 10.89 -34.30 -5.36
C PHE A 346 10.56 -32.89 -5.85
N ILE A 347 11.62 -32.10 -6.02
CA ILE A 347 11.63 -30.86 -6.81
C ILE A 347 12.31 -31.18 -8.13
N PHE A 348 11.79 -30.62 -9.21
CA PHE A 348 12.31 -30.83 -10.55
C PHE A 348 13.15 -29.63 -10.98
N GLN A 349 14.21 -29.89 -11.71
CA GLN A 349 15.01 -28.86 -12.37
C GLN A 349 14.94 -29.06 -13.89
N CYS A 350 14.83 -27.95 -14.61
CA CYS A 350 14.67 -27.94 -16.06
C CYS A 350 15.74 -28.75 -16.80
N SER A 351 17.01 -28.61 -16.41
CA SER A 351 18.14 -29.43 -16.86
C SER A 351 19.35 -29.14 -15.99
N GLU A 352 20.47 -29.84 -16.19
CA GLU A 352 21.72 -29.55 -15.50
C GLU A 352 22.21 -28.11 -15.76
N GLU A 353 22.10 -27.65 -17.01
CA GLU A 353 22.52 -26.31 -17.46
C GLU A 353 21.49 -25.20 -17.16
N CYS A 354 20.23 -25.55 -16.91
CA CYS A 354 19.15 -24.58 -16.66
C CYS A 354 18.72 -24.64 -15.19
N PRO A 355 18.98 -23.61 -14.37
CA PRO A 355 18.71 -23.63 -12.93
C PRO A 355 17.23 -23.51 -12.58
N TRP A 356 16.34 -23.32 -13.56
CA TRP A 356 14.90 -23.20 -13.33
C TRP A 356 14.35 -24.44 -12.64
N MET A 357 13.79 -24.26 -11.45
CA MET A 357 13.15 -25.32 -10.68
C MET A 357 11.63 -25.22 -10.76
N PHE A 358 10.95 -26.33 -10.53
CA PHE A 358 9.51 -26.39 -10.46
C PHE A 358 9.09 -27.62 -9.64
N PHE A 359 7.84 -27.65 -9.22
CA PHE A 359 7.24 -28.79 -8.56
C PHE A 359 5.83 -29.00 -9.14
N PHE A 360 5.29 -30.20 -8.99
CA PHE A 360 3.94 -30.48 -9.42
C PHE A 360 2.98 -30.26 -8.27
N GLU A 361 1.99 -29.40 -8.49
CA GLU A 361 0.96 -29.13 -7.49
C GLU A 361 0.12 -30.40 -7.26
N GLU A 362 -0.61 -30.94 -8.24
CA GLU A 362 -1.28 -32.25 -8.07
C GLU A 362 -1.30 -33.07 -9.37
N CYS A 363 -1.32 -34.40 -9.21
CA CYS A 363 -1.37 -35.47 -10.22
C CYS A 363 -0.30 -35.55 -11.34
N GLY A 364 0.66 -34.63 -11.45
CA GLY A 364 1.75 -34.77 -12.43
C GLY A 364 1.29 -34.84 -13.89
N ALA A 365 0.11 -34.30 -14.20
CA ALA A 365 -0.38 -34.14 -15.56
C ALA A 365 -0.02 -32.73 -16.08
N PRO A 366 0.27 -32.58 -17.38
CA PRO A 366 0.72 -31.31 -17.93
C PRO A 366 -0.39 -30.27 -17.90
N VAL A 367 -0.09 -29.08 -17.36
CA VAL A 367 -0.70 -27.86 -17.89
C VAL A 367 -0.22 -27.78 -19.34
N ASP A 368 -1.13 -27.64 -20.30
CA ASP A 368 -0.86 -27.65 -21.75
C ASP A 368 0.45 -26.89 -22.06
N LYS A 369 1.53 -27.65 -22.21
CA LYS A 369 2.92 -27.21 -22.42
C LYS A 369 3.37 -26.02 -21.55
N SER A 370 3.57 -26.25 -20.26
CA SER A 370 4.45 -25.38 -19.46
C SER A 370 5.85 -25.32 -20.10
N VAL A 371 6.28 -24.12 -20.53
CA VAL A 371 7.63 -23.87 -21.04
C VAL A 371 8.50 -23.28 -19.93
N CYS A 372 9.76 -23.67 -19.89
CA CYS A 372 10.71 -23.07 -18.96
C CYS A 372 10.90 -21.60 -19.30
N SER A 373 10.63 -20.69 -18.36
CA SER A 373 10.77 -19.25 -18.58
C SER A 373 12.19 -18.82 -18.95
N LEU A 374 13.22 -19.62 -18.61
CA LEU A 374 14.61 -19.33 -18.96
C LEU A 374 15.02 -19.84 -20.34
N CYS A 375 14.83 -21.13 -20.61
CA CYS A 375 15.35 -21.76 -21.83
C CYS A 375 14.28 -22.07 -22.88
N GLN A 376 13.02 -21.76 -22.59
CA GLN A 376 11.84 -21.98 -23.44
C GLN A 376 11.60 -23.45 -23.84
N LYS A 377 12.38 -24.40 -23.29
CA LYS A 377 12.16 -25.84 -23.47
C LYS A 377 10.94 -26.28 -22.67
N ALA A 378 10.20 -27.25 -23.21
CA ALA A 378 9.05 -27.84 -22.54
C ALA A 378 9.47 -28.44 -21.18
N ILE A 379 8.78 -28.08 -20.11
CA ILE A 379 8.94 -28.65 -18.77
C ILE A 379 7.63 -29.30 -18.34
N GLY A 380 7.74 -30.32 -17.50
CA GLY A 380 6.58 -31.07 -17.02
C GLY A 380 6.66 -32.55 -17.35
N ALA A 381 5.49 -33.18 -17.38
CA ALA A 381 5.33 -34.62 -17.54
C ALA A 381 4.40 -34.94 -18.73
N GLU A 382 4.73 -35.98 -19.49
CA GLU A 382 3.90 -36.52 -20.58
C GLU A 382 2.74 -37.37 -20.04
N ARG A 383 2.97 -38.06 -18.93
CA ARG A 383 2.00 -38.92 -18.23
C ARG A 383 2.30 -38.93 -16.75
N TYR A 384 1.38 -39.47 -15.95
CA TYR A 384 1.64 -39.79 -14.55
C TYR A 384 2.92 -40.64 -14.45
N ASN A 385 3.89 -40.19 -13.66
CA ASN A 385 5.20 -40.82 -13.44
C ASN A 385 6.21 -40.72 -14.61
N VAL A 386 5.92 -39.96 -15.68
CA VAL A 386 6.81 -39.84 -16.86
C VAL A 386 7.06 -38.38 -17.24
N LEU A 387 8.27 -37.88 -16.95
CA LEU A 387 8.71 -36.55 -17.39
C LEU A 387 8.77 -36.48 -18.92
N ILE A 388 8.55 -35.28 -19.49
CA ILE A 388 8.71 -35.05 -20.93
C ILE A 388 10.12 -35.48 -21.36
N ALA A 389 10.21 -36.40 -22.33
CA ALA A 389 11.47 -36.89 -22.86
C ALA A 389 12.10 -35.82 -23.77
N ARG A 390 13.25 -35.28 -23.36
CA ARG A 390 13.98 -34.26 -24.12
C ARG A 390 15.46 -34.21 -23.78
N ASP A 391 16.21 -33.49 -24.61
CA ASP A 391 17.64 -33.24 -24.44
C ASP A 391 17.95 -31.73 -24.23
N PRO A 392 18.64 -31.33 -23.14
CA PRO A 392 19.02 -32.14 -21.98
C PRO A 392 17.80 -32.53 -21.14
N PRO A 393 17.88 -33.69 -20.42
CA PRO A 393 16.78 -34.20 -19.64
C PRO A 393 16.48 -33.32 -18.42
N GLN A 394 15.22 -33.37 -18.00
CA GLN A 394 14.77 -32.78 -16.75
C GLN A 394 15.32 -33.60 -15.57
N LEU A 395 15.74 -32.93 -14.49
CA LEU A 395 16.32 -33.59 -13.32
C LEU A 395 15.29 -33.71 -12.21
N ARG A 396 15.25 -34.89 -11.57
CA ARG A 396 14.44 -35.16 -10.38
C ARG A 396 15.33 -35.10 -9.15
N ILE A 397 15.10 -34.14 -8.26
CA ILE A 397 15.95 -33.86 -7.09
C ILE A 397 15.15 -34.11 -5.81
N PRO A 398 15.65 -34.92 -4.85
CA PRO A 398 15.02 -35.06 -3.54
C PRO A 398 14.88 -33.72 -2.84
N ILE A 399 13.76 -33.49 -2.13
CA ILE A 399 13.47 -32.19 -1.49
C ILE A 399 14.62 -31.65 -0.62
N PRO A 400 15.24 -32.42 0.31
CA PRO A 400 16.35 -31.91 1.12
C PRO A 400 17.56 -31.46 0.29
N ASP A 401 17.83 -32.15 -0.83
CA ASP A 401 18.94 -31.82 -1.72
C ASP A 401 18.63 -30.58 -2.55
N ALA A 402 17.39 -30.45 -3.01
CA ALA A 402 16.91 -29.27 -3.71
C ALA A 402 16.94 -28.02 -2.81
N PHE A 403 16.51 -28.12 -1.55
CA PHE A 403 16.62 -27.01 -0.59
C PHE A 403 18.06 -26.59 -0.37
N ARG A 404 18.98 -27.55 -0.14
CA ARG A 404 20.41 -27.24 -0.04
C ARG A 404 20.96 -26.57 -1.31
N LYS A 405 20.53 -27.00 -2.49
CA LYS A 405 20.93 -26.42 -3.78
C LYS A 405 20.40 -25.01 -3.96
N ILE A 406 19.14 -24.76 -3.59
CA ILE A 406 18.51 -23.43 -3.58
C ILE A 406 19.27 -22.50 -2.62
N ASP A 407 19.50 -22.93 -1.38
CA ASP A 407 20.19 -22.14 -0.36
C ASP A 407 21.62 -21.81 -0.79
N ALA A 408 22.33 -22.78 -1.38
CA ALA A 408 23.68 -22.56 -1.94
C ALA A 408 23.67 -21.59 -3.13
N TYR A 409 22.66 -21.67 -4.00
CA TYR A 409 22.51 -20.75 -5.14
C TYR A 409 22.26 -19.31 -4.66
N ILE A 410 21.30 -19.13 -3.74
CA ILE A 410 20.99 -17.82 -3.14
C ILE A 410 22.22 -17.24 -2.46
N LYS A 411 22.94 -18.05 -1.66
CA LYS A 411 24.16 -17.61 -1.00
C LYS A 411 25.21 -17.16 -2.02
N LYS A 412 25.46 -17.96 -3.06
CA LYS A 412 26.41 -17.61 -4.12
C LYS A 412 26.04 -16.32 -4.85
N GLU A 413 24.75 -16.12 -5.15
CA GLU A 413 24.24 -14.90 -5.79
C GLU A 413 24.39 -13.66 -4.90
N ASN A 414 24.23 -13.81 -3.58
CA ASN A 414 24.40 -12.74 -2.61
C ASN A 414 25.89 -12.44 -2.34
N ASP A 415 26.76 -13.45 -2.40
CA ASP A 415 28.21 -13.30 -2.24
C ASP A 415 28.85 -12.73 -3.52
N ALA A 416 28.18 -12.82 -4.67
CA ALA A 416 28.69 -12.31 -5.94
C ALA A 416 28.75 -10.77 -5.93
N THR A 417 29.96 -10.22 -6.04
CA THR A 417 30.19 -8.78 -6.14
C THR A 417 29.61 -8.22 -7.44
N ARG A 418 28.72 -7.22 -7.32
CA ARG A 418 28.07 -6.53 -8.44
C ARG A 418 28.57 -5.09 -8.50
N LEU A 419 29.73 -4.90 -9.10
CA LEU A 419 30.32 -3.57 -9.26
C LEU A 419 29.59 -2.80 -10.36
N GLY A 420 29.46 -1.49 -10.19
CA GLY A 420 28.87 -0.61 -11.18
C GLY A 420 27.35 -0.50 -11.15
N TYR A 421 26.87 0.41 -12.00
CA TYR A 421 25.45 0.64 -12.22
C TYR A 421 24.92 -0.35 -13.27
N HIS A 422 23.80 -1.02 -12.98
CA HIS A 422 23.28 -2.13 -13.80
C HIS A 422 21.77 -2.08 -14.07
N ILE A 423 21.08 -1.00 -13.70
CA ILE A 423 19.65 -0.81 -14.02
C ILE A 423 19.53 -0.16 -15.40
N VAL A 424 19.20 -0.94 -16.43
CA VAL A 424 19.02 -0.43 -17.81
C VAL A 424 17.55 -0.31 -18.22
N LYS A 425 16.63 -0.77 -17.36
CA LYS A 425 15.19 -0.75 -17.63
C LYS A 425 14.63 0.67 -17.59
N ASN A 426 13.55 0.92 -18.34
CA ASN A 426 12.86 2.20 -18.30
C ASN A 426 12.15 2.41 -16.96
N ALA A 427 12.07 3.66 -16.49
CA ALA A 427 11.38 3.99 -15.23
C ALA A 427 9.90 3.57 -15.24
N ASN A 428 9.23 3.58 -16.40
CA ASN A 428 7.84 3.15 -16.52
C ASN A 428 7.62 1.66 -16.22
N GLU A 429 8.67 0.84 -16.24
CA GLU A 429 8.61 -0.58 -15.89
C GLU A 429 8.76 -0.81 -14.37
N SER A 430 9.15 0.22 -13.61
CA SER A 430 9.27 0.15 -12.15
C SER A 430 7.89 0.11 -11.48
N CYS A 431 7.67 -0.85 -10.59
CA CYS A 431 6.44 -0.99 -9.81
C CYS A 431 6.68 -0.96 -8.30
N LEU A 432 5.66 -0.57 -7.51
CA LEU A 432 5.82 -0.47 -6.05
C LEU A 432 6.29 -1.79 -5.43
N GLY A 433 5.87 -2.94 -5.97
CA GLY A 433 6.19 -4.27 -5.42
C GLY A 433 7.62 -4.77 -5.64
N ASP A 434 8.45 -4.08 -6.44
CA ASP A 434 9.83 -4.50 -6.67
C ASP A 434 10.65 -4.40 -5.38
N LYS A 435 11.37 -5.48 -5.05
CA LYS A 435 12.39 -5.50 -3.98
C LYS A 435 13.34 -6.68 -4.15
N PRO A 436 14.57 -6.59 -3.61
CA PRO A 436 15.43 -7.75 -3.48
C PRO A 436 14.96 -8.68 -2.36
N ASN A 437 15.55 -9.89 -2.31
CA ASN A 437 15.14 -10.91 -1.36
C ASN A 437 15.54 -10.62 0.09
N HIS A 438 16.59 -9.82 0.31
CA HIS A 438 17.09 -9.50 1.66
C HIS A 438 16.41 -8.27 2.30
N ILE A 439 15.54 -7.59 1.55
CA ILE A 439 14.71 -6.47 2.01
C ILE A 439 13.29 -6.99 2.21
N ASP A 440 12.71 -6.70 3.37
CA ASP A 440 11.40 -7.20 3.75
C ASP A 440 10.28 -6.40 3.05
N ARG A 441 10.40 -5.08 2.92
CA ARG A 441 9.35 -4.19 2.39
C ARG A 441 9.73 -3.47 1.09
N PRO A 442 8.82 -3.42 0.09
CA PRO A 442 9.10 -2.73 -1.17
C PRO A 442 9.34 -1.22 -1.03
N ILE A 443 8.65 -0.56 -0.11
CA ILE A 443 8.85 0.87 0.20
C ILE A 443 10.30 1.16 0.64
N SER A 444 10.94 0.25 1.39
CA SER A 444 12.35 0.37 1.79
C SER A 444 13.27 0.36 0.58
N PHE A 445 13.04 -0.57 -0.35
CA PHE A 445 13.79 -0.64 -1.60
C PHE A 445 13.61 0.62 -2.43
N ARG A 446 12.36 1.09 -2.59
CA ARG A 446 12.05 2.31 -3.34
C ARG A 446 12.70 3.55 -2.75
N PHE A 447 12.75 3.66 -1.42
CA PHE A 447 13.46 4.75 -0.75
C PHE A 447 14.97 4.69 -1.06
N ILE A 448 15.61 3.53 -0.98
CA ILE A 448 17.04 3.38 -1.26
C ILE A 448 17.35 3.62 -2.75
N HIS A 449 16.51 3.14 -3.65
CA HIS A 449 16.61 3.36 -5.09
C HIS A 449 16.47 4.86 -5.44
N PHE A 450 15.51 5.53 -4.81
CA PHE A 450 15.36 6.98 -4.83
C PHE A 450 16.64 7.70 -4.36
N LEU A 451 17.30 7.19 -3.31
CA LEU A 451 18.54 7.78 -2.82
C LEU A 451 19.65 7.76 -3.89
N THR A 452 19.88 6.59 -4.48
CA THR A 452 20.92 6.38 -5.49
C THR A 452 20.65 7.20 -6.74
N HIS A 453 19.40 7.22 -7.23
CA HIS A 453 19.04 7.97 -8.43
C HIS A 453 19.09 9.49 -8.24
N GLY A 454 18.72 9.99 -7.07
CA GLY A 454 18.87 11.42 -6.75
C GLY A 454 20.33 11.89 -6.83
N LEU A 455 21.27 11.08 -6.34
CA LEU A 455 22.71 11.39 -6.42
C LEU A 455 23.22 11.34 -7.86
N LEU A 456 22.91 10.26 -8.60
CA LEU A 456 23.38 10.10 -9.97
C LEU A 456 22.81 11.18 -10.89
N HIS A 457 21.56 11.57 -10.67
CA HIS A 457 20.93 12.70 -11.36
C HIS A 457 21.68 14.01 -11.09
N PHE A 458 22.03 14.30 -9.84
CA PHE A 458 22.83 15.47 -9.49
C PHE A 458 24.22 15.47 -10.14
N LEU A 459 24.93 14.33 -10.09
CA LEU A 459 26.25 14.20 -10.71
C LEU A 459 26.19 14.44 -12.23
N TYR A 460 25.17 13.90 -12.90
CA TYR A 460 24.95 14.13 -14.32
C TYR A 460 24.62 15.59 -14.65
N ASP A 461 23.64 16.20 -13.96
CA ASP A 461 23.24 17.59 -14.19
C ASP A 461 24.40 18.59 -13.97
N ARG A 462 25.34 18.25 -13.08
CA ARG A 462 26.55 19.04 -12.81
C ARG A 462 27.75 18.68 -13.69
N ASN A 463 27.58 17.85 -14.71
CA ASN A 463 28.61 17.40 -15.64
C ASN A 463 29.79 16.66 -14.96
N TYR A 464 29.54 16.00 -13.81
CA TYR A 464 30.48 15.01 -13.26
C TYR A 464 30.34 13.65 -13.95
N LEU A 465 29.19 13.42 -14.59
CA LEU A 465 28.95 12.38 -15.57
C LEU A 465 28.55 13.04 -16.89
N THR A 466 29.04 12.52 -18.00
CA THR A 466 28.79 13.05 -19.35
C THR A 466 27.83 12.18 -20.14
N ASP A 467 27.28 12.70 -21.24
CA ASP A 467 26.51 11.92 -22.21
C ASP A 467 27.24 10.66 -22.67
N ASP A 468 28.56 10.76 -22.88
CA ASP A 468 29.40 9.63 -23.28
C ASP A 468 29.51 8.59 -22.16
N ASP A 469 29.62 9.01 -20.90
CA ASP A 469 29.57 8.10 -19.75
C ASP A 469 28.25 7.32 -19.72
N LEU A 470 27.12 8.01 -19.90
CA LEU A 470 25.81 7.39 -19.85
C LEU A 470 25.57 6.44 -21.05
N LYS A 471 25.90 6.86 -22.26
CA LYS A 471 25.62 6.09 -23.49
C LYS A 471 26.64 4.98 -23.76
N GLN A 472 27.92 5.27 -23.60
CA GLN A 472 28.99 4.33 -23.98
C GLN A 472 29.39 3.42 -22.83
N HIS A 473 29.55 3.97 -21.62
CA HIS A 473 30.00 3.21 -20.45
C HIS A 473 28.85 2.52 -19.71
N LEU A 474 27.78 3.25 -19.38
CA LEU A 474 26.63 2.71 -18.65
C LEU A 474 25.55 2.10 -19.55
N LYS A 475 25.60 2.38 -20.87
CA LYS A 475 24.66 1.86 -21.90
C LYS A 475 23.19 2.17 -21.58
N LEU A 476 22.93 3.38 -21.09
CA LEU A 476 21.58 3.82 -20.75
C LEU A 476 20.77 4.19 -22.01
N PRO A 477 19.44 3.95 -22.01
CA PRO A 477 18.60 4.22 -23.16
C PRO A 477 18.39 5.71 -23.43
N THR A 478 18.38 6.54 -22.37
CA THR A 478 18.14 7.98 -22.43
C THR A 478 19.11 8.72 -21.51
N THR A 479 19.33 10.00 -21.80
CA THR A 479 20.11 10.89 -20.93
C THR A 479 19.31 11.40 -19.72
N THR A 480 17.98 11.30 -19.77
CA THR A 480 17.07 11.61 -18.65
C THR A 480 16.92 10.45 -17.66
N HIS A 481 17.55 9.31 -17.92
CA HIS A 481 17.31 8.05 -17.19
C HIS A 481 17.32 8.19 -15.66
N PHE A 482 18.31 8.89 -15.09
CA PHE A 482 18.37 9.09 -13.63
C PHE A 482 17.26 10.00 -13.10
N GLN A 483 16.86 11.03 -13.87
CA GLN A 483 15.73 11.89 -13.53
C GLN A 483 14.43 11.09 -13.54
N ASP A 484 14.20 10.31 -14.61
CA ASP A 484 12.98 9.55 -14.82
C ASP A 484 12.78 8.52 -13.69
N HIS A 485 13.84 7.83 -13.26
CA HIS A 485 13.78 6.91 -12.12
C HIS A 485 13.60 7.64 -10.78
N PHE A 486 14.30 8.75 -10.54
CA PHE A 486 14.14 9.54 -9.32
C PHE A 486 12.70 10.04 -9.14
N GLU A 487 12.09 10.61 -10.18
CA GLU A 487 10.71 11.10 -10.12
C GLU A 487 9.72 9.94 -10.00
N LYS A 488 9.96 8.83 -10.70
CA LYS A 488 9.12 7.64 -10.60
C LYS A 488 9.16 7.04 -9.19
N ASP A 489 10.32 6.93 -8.57
CA ASP A 489 10.42 6.40 -7.21
C ASP A 489 9.76 7.34 -6.20
N TYR A 490 9.84 8.66 -6.38
CA TYR A 490 9.06 9.60 -5.57
C TYR A 490 7.56 9.33 -5.71
N ASP A 491 7.04 9.20 -6.92
CA ASP A 491 5.61 8.94 -7.14
C ASP A 491 5.19 7.58 -6.52
N LEU A 492 6.03 6.55 -6.62
CA LEU A 492 5.80 5.25 -5.99
C LEU A 492 5.84 5.32 -4.46
N LEU A 493 6.74 6.12 -3.87
CA LEU A 493 6.77 6.37 -2.42
C LEU A 493 5.52 7.13 -1.98
N CYS A 494 5.06 8.12 -2.75
CA CYS A 494 3.81 8.81 -2.47
C CYS A 494 2.61 7.87 -2.45
N GLN A 495 2.55 6.86 -3.32
CA GLN A 495 1.48 5.84 -3.33
C GLN A 495 1.39 5.01 -2.04
N SER A 496 2.47 4.95 -1.26
CA SER A 496 2.50 4.23 0.02
C SER A 496 1.99 5.05 1.23
N SER A 497 1.74 6.35 1.03
CA SER A 497 1.16 7.28 2.00
C SER A 497 -0.31 7.58 1.64
N ILE A 498 -1.17 7.79 2.65
CA ILE A 498 -2.58 8.18 2.41
C ILE A 498 -2.65 9.67 2.02
N ASP A 499 -1.75 10.50 2.56
CA ASP A 499 -1.57 11.89 2.14
C ASP A 499 -0.47 12.01 1.06
N HIS A 500 -0.86 11.74 -0.19
CA HIS A 500 0.04 11.89 -1.34
C HIS A 500 0.62 13.31 -1.46
N ASN A 501 -0.15 14.33 -1.10
CA ASN A 501 0.23 15.74 -1.28
C ASN A 501 1.29 16.20 -0.28
N SER A 502 1.43 15.53 0.87
CA SER A 502 2.41 15.89 1.90
C SER A 502 3.54 14.86 2.07
N CYS A 503 3.59 13.81 1.25
CA CYS A 503 4.59 12.74 1.36
C CYS A 503 6.05 13.27 1.37
N TYR A 504 6.32 14.34 0.62
CA TYR A 504 7.64 14.99 0.63
C TYR A 504 8.12 15.43 2.02
N VAL A 505 7.19 15.78 2.94
CA VAL A 505 7.51 16.17 4.32
C VAL A 505 8.07 14.98 5.10
N TRP A 506 7.44 13.81 4.94
CA TRP A 506 7.95 12.57 5.52
C TRP A 506 9.34 12.23 4.97
N LEU A 507 9.53 12.35 3.65
CA LEU A 507 10.84 12.14 3.03
C LEU A 507 11.90 13.14 3.53
N TYR A 508 11.56 14.41 3.77
CA TYR A 508 12.48 15.36 4.43
C TYR A 508 12.91 14.88 5.81
N LYS A 509 11.95 14.40 6.62
CA LYS A 509 12.23 13.86 7.94
C LYS A 509 13.15 12.65 7.88
N LEU A 510 12.89 11.68 6.99
CA LEU A 510 13.76 10.52 6.78
C LEU A 510 15.18 10.92 6.38
N LEU A 511 15.32 11.85 5.44
CA LEU A 511 16.63 12.37 5.02
C LEU A 511 17.36 13.07 6.18
N ASN A 512 16.66 13.84 7.02
CA ASN A 512 17.28 14.45 8.19
C ASN A 512 17.78 13.39 9.18
N HIS A 513 17.06 12.28 9.36
CA HIS A 513 17.48 11.17 10.24
C HIS A 513 18.70 10.40 9.71
N LEU A 514 18.99 10.39 8.41
CA LEU A 514 20.15 9.69 7.84
C LEU A 514 21.51 10.22 8.35
N VAL A 515 21.56 11.42 8.95
CA VAL A 515 22.78 11.99 9.54
C VAL A 515 23.02 11.55 10.98
N ASP A 516 22.15 10.72 11.55
CA ASP A 516 22.34 10.15 12.87
C ASP A 516 23.50 9.12 12.88
N ASP A 517 24.21 9.06 14.01
CA ASP A 517 25.44 8.26 14.15
C ASP A 517 25.22 6.76 13.87
N GLN A 518 23.98 6.27 14.02
CA GLN A 518 23.61 4.88 13.73
C GLN A 518 23.79 4.49 12.25
N PHE A 519 23.80 5.45 11.32
CA PHE A 519 23.99 5.20 9.88
C PHE A 519 25.44 5.37 9.43
N ILE A 520 26.34 5.71 10.36
CA ILE A 520 27.77 5.88 10.08
C ILE A 520 28.48 4.52 10.19
N GLU A 521 28.14 3.64 9.27
CA GLU A 521 28.73 2.31 9.20
C GLU A 521 30.07 2.36 8.45
N LYS A 522 31.16 1.96 9.11
CA LYS A 522 32.51 2.01 8.54
C LYS A 522 32.70 0.94 7.46
N GLY A 523 33.28 1.34 6.33
CA GLY A 523 33.68 0.41 5.27
C GLY A 523 33.66 1.04 3.88
N GLN A 524 33.85 0.20 2.87
CA GLN A 524 33.73 0.54 1.46
C GLN A 524 32.68 -0.36 0.81
N LEU A 525 32.02 0.16 -0.22
CA LEU A 525 31.04 -0.57 -1.01
C LEU A 525 31.72 -1.42 -2.08
N ASN A 526 32.74 -2.21 -1.73
CA ASN A 526 33.48 -3.06 -2.68
C ASN A 526 32.98 -4.52 -2.72
N ALA A 527 31.99 -4.85 -1.90
CA ALA A 527 31.40 -6.18 -1.78
C ALA A 527 29.87 -6.06 -1.61
N ASN A 528 29.13 -7.04 -2.13
CA ASN A 528 27.67 -7.04 -2.06
C ASN A 528 27.15 -7.24 -0.62
N GLU A 529 27.91 -7.92 0.24
CA GLU A 529 27.59 -8.04 1.68
C GLU A 529 27.45 -6.67 2.34
N ASN A 530 28.33 -5.71 2.00
CA ASN A 530 28.26 -4.36 2.54
C ASN A 530 27.03 -3.60 2.04
N VAL A 531 26.57 -3.87 0.81
CA VAL A 531 25.32 -3.33 0.28
C VAL A 531 24.12 -3.90 1.05
N ILE A 532 24.04 -5.22 1.18
CA ILE A 532 22.97 -5.88 1.95
C ILE A 532 22.89 -5.32 3.37
N ARG A 533 24.05 -5.13 4.01
CA ARG A 533 24.17 -4.60 5.37
C ARG A 533 23.60 -3.19 5.49
N ILE A 534 23.99 -2.26 4.60
CA ILE A 534 23.49 -0.87 4.65
C ILE A 534 22.01 -0.78 4.26
N GLU A 535 21.54 -1.59 3.31
CA GLU A 535 20.13 -1.59 2.91
C GLU A 535 19.24 -2.12 4.05
N GLN A 536 19.65 -3.18 4.74
CA GLN A 536 18.96 -3.68 5.93
C GLN A 536 19.04 -2.70 7.11
N LEU A 537 20.14 -1.96 7.25
CA LEU A 537 20.28 -0.91 8.26
C LEU A 537 19.28 0.21 8.01
N ILE A 538 19.16 0.68 6.76
CA ILE A 538 18.16 1.70 6.38
C ILE A 538 16.74 1.17 6.60
N GLU A 539 16.43 -0.06 6.17
CA GLU A 539 15.10 -0.63 6.39
C GLU A 539 14.72 -0.68 7.88
N LYS A 540 15.58 -1.30 8.72
CA LYS A 540 15.26 -1.57 10.12
C LYS A 540 15.36 -0.34 11.01
N ASN A 541 16.36 0.53 10.78
CA ASN A 541 16.66 1.64 11.68
C ASN A 541 16.16 2.99 11.19
N LEU A 542 15.71 3.11 9.94
CA LEU A 542 15.07 4.30 9.39
C LEU A 542 13.61 4.01 9.04
N VAL A 543 13.35 3.22 7.99
CA VAL A 543 12.02 3.09 7.41
C VAL A 543 11.03 2.51 8.42
N PHE A 544 11.36 1.39 9.09
CA PHE A 544 10.46 0.76 10.06
C PHE A 544 10.16 1.65 11.28
N LYS A 545 11.07 2.54 11.68
CA LYS A 545 10.83 3.46 12.81
C LYS A 545 9.86 4.59 12.47
N HIS A 546 9.64 4.86 11.19
CA HIS A 546 8.92 6.04 10.71
C HIS A 546 7.76 5.71 9.76
N ILE A 547 7.42 4.43 9.57
CA ILE A 547 6.36 3.98 8.65
C ILE A 547 5.02 3.73 9.34
N ASP A 548 5.01 3.45 10.64
CA ASP A 548 3.81 3.04 11.38
C ASP A 548 2.70 4.11 11.33
N SER A 549 3.07 5.39 11.28
CA SER A 549 2.13 6.49 11.02
C SER A 549 2.82 7.65 10.32
N ILE A 550 2.85 7.60 8.99
CA ILE A 550 3.42 8.64 8.13
C ILE A 550 2.73 9.99 8.38
N GLU A 551 1.42 10.00 8.59
CA GLU A 551 0.63 11.20 8.85
C GLU A 551 1.06 11.90 10.15
N ASN A 552 1.32 11.13 11.21
CA ASN A 552 1.83 11.69 12.47
C ASN A 552 3.21 12.31 12.28
N GLU A 553 4.08 11.65 11.52
CA GLU A 553 5.42 12.14 11.21
C GLU A 553 5.37 13.46 10.42
N ILE A 554 4.45 13.57 9.45
CA ILE A 554 4.19 14.79 8.66
C ILE A 554 3.67 15.92 9.55
N THR A 555 2.68 15.65 10.40
CA THR A 555 2.09 16.65 11.30
C THR A 555 3.13 17.17 12.30
N GLU A 556 3.93 16.28 12.90
CA GLU A 556 5.02 16.67 13.81
C GLU A 556 6.04 17.58 13.13
N TYR A 557 6.44 17.24 11.89
CA TYR A 557 7.35 18.07 11.12
C TYR A 557 6.75 19.45 10.83
N LYS A 558 5.49 19.51 10.37
CA LYS A 558 4.77 20.76 10.08
C LYS A 558 4.65 21.66 11.32
N GLN A 559 4.32 21.09 12.47
CA GLN A 559 4.25 21.80 13.75
C GLN A 559 5.61 22.37 14.17
N THR A 560 6.66 21.55 14.07
CA THR A 560 8.03 21.97 14.42
C THR A 560 8.51 23.06 13.47
N TYR A 561 8.25 22.93 12.18
CA TYR A 561 8.59 23.92 11.16
C TYR A 561 7.86 25.25 11.39
N ALA A 562 6.54 25.21 11.62
CA ALA A 562 5.74 26.41 11.87
C ALA A 562 6.21 27.17 13.13
N THR A 563 6.56 26.43 14.19
CA THR A 563 7.15 26.98 15.41
C THR A 563 8.51 27.62 15.15
N PHE A 564 9.37 26.96 14.35
CA PHE A 564 10.71 27.43 14.01
C PHE A 564 10.69 28.75 13.22
N ILE A 565 9.78 28.89 12.25
CA ILE A 565 9.65 30.12 11.46
C ILE A 565 8.85 31.22 12.17
N GLN A 566 8.45 31.02 13.44
CA GLN A 566 7.69 31.97 14.25
C GLN A 566 6.43 32.51 13.55
N LYS A 567 5.76 31.67 12.77
CA LYS A 567 4.49 32.06 12.15
C LYS A 567 3.49 32.42 13.24
N GLN A 568 2.93 33.63 13.19
CA GLN A 568 1.68 33.92 13.90
C GLN A 568 0.65 32.85 13.51
N GLN A 569 -0.20 32.43 14.45
CA GLN A 569 -1.25 31.46 14.21
C GLN A 569 -2.19 31.99 13.10
N SER A 570 -1.96 31.51 11.86
CA SER A 570 -2.75 31.90 10.70
C SER A 570 -3.96 30.97 10.55
N LEU A 571 -4.94 31.39 9.77
CA LEU A 571 -6.13 30.57 9.48
C LEU A 571 -5.74 29.23 8.86
N GLU A 572 -4.74 29.22 7.97
CA GLU A 572 -4.21 28.03 7.33
C GLU A 572 -3.64 27.03 8.34
N ASN A 573 -2.95 27.50 9.39
CA ASN A 573 -2.46 26.61 10.45
C ASN A 573 -3.60 25.93 11.23
N PHE A 574 -4.75 26.60 11.38
CA PHE A 574 -5.92 26.01 12.02
C PHE A 574 -6.63 25.03 11.08
N ILE A 575 -6.69 25.34 9.79
CA ILE A 575 -7.24 24.46 8.74
C ILE A 575 -6.42 23.17 8.64
N ASP A 576 -5.09 23.29 8.62
CA ASP A 576 -4.15 22.16 8.58
C ASP A 576 -4.01 21.44 9.94
N GLU A 577 -4.75 21.90 10.96
CA GLU A 577 -4.78 21.33 12.31
C GLU A 577 -3.42 21.31 13.02
N ILE A 578 -2.58 22.31 12.77
CA ILE A 578 -1.22 22.42 13.30
C ILE A 578 -1.23 22.97 14.74
N PHE A 579 -2.07 23.97 15.04
CA PHE A 579 -2.14 24.61 16.35
C PHE A 579 -3.56 24.66 16.90
N GLU A 580 -3.67 24.63 18.23
CA GLU A 580 -4.91 24.85 18.98
C GLU A 580 -4.95 26.28 19.54
N ASP A 581 -6.13 26.90 19.50
CA ASP A 581 -6.45 28.16 20.18
C ASP A 581 -7.84 28.04 20.78
N GLU A 582 -7.91 27.57 22.03
CA GLU A 582 -9.19 27.35 22.74
C GLU A 582 -9.93 28.66 23.03
N GLN A 583 -9.25 29.82 23.01
CA GLN A 583 -9.91 31.11 23.21
C GLN A 583 -10.71 31.52 21.98
N ARG A 584 -10.11 31.34 20.80
CA ARG A 584 -10.76 31.68 19.52
C ARG A 584 -11.70 30.57 19.02
N TYR A 585 -11.34 29.32 19.26
CA TYR A 585 -12.05 28.13 18.81
C TYR A 585 -12.19 27.13 19.97
N PRO A 586 -13.21 27.26 20.82
CA PRO A 586 -13.41 26.35 21.95
C PRO A 586 -13.75 24.93 21.45
N LEU A 587 -13.34 23.91 22.21
CA LEU A 587 -13.60 22.49 21.90
C LEU A 587 -12.99 22.00 20.57
N LEU A 588 -12.02 22.72 20.01
CA LEU A 588 -11.44 22.44 18.69
C LEU A 588 -10.91 21.00 18.55
N ASN A 589 -10.39 20.43 19.64
CA ASN A 589 -9.91 19.05 19.73
C ASN A 589 -10.99 17.96 19.55
N PHE A 590 -12.28 18.31 19.63
CA PHE A 590 -13.38 17.41 19.29
C PHE A 590 -13.81 17.52 17.82
N PHE A 591 -13.52 18.65 17.17
CA PHE A 591 -13.92 18.98 15.80
C PHE A 591 -12.77 18.79 14.81
N ASN A 592 -12.15 17.61 14.88
CA ASN A 592 -11.07 17.21 13.97
C ASN A 592 -11.64 16.56 12.70
N VAL A 593 -10.88 16.68 11.61
CA VAL A 593 -11.19 16.14 10.27
C VAL A 593 -10.86 14.65 10.17
N THR A 594 -11.80 13.84 9.68
CA THR A 594 -11.64 12.36 9.64
C THR A 594 -11.79 11.85 8.21
N THR A 595 -10.82 11.08 7.72
CA THR A 595 -10.74 10.53 6.35
C THR A 595 -11.79 9.46 6.01
N PHE A 596 -12.48 8.94 7.03
CA PHE A 596 -13.37 7.79 6.96
C PHE A 596 -14.45 7.81 5.85
N HIS A 597 -14.93 8.98 5.42
CA HIS A 597 -15.94 9.12 4.37
C HIS A 597 -15.36 9.34 2.97
N THR A 598 -14.05 9.64 2.89
CA THR A 598 -13.34 9.91 1.63
C THR A 598 -12.40 8.78 1.20
N SER A 599 -12.06 7.85 2.11
CA SER A 599 -11.25 6.66 1.86
C SER A 599 -12.01 5.39 2.27
N ASN A 600 -11.81 4.29 1.53
CA ASN A 600 -12.35 2.99 1.91
C ASN A 600 -11.49 2.40 3.05
N PRO A 601 -12.03 2.20 4.27
CA PRO A 601 -11.26 1.71 5.41
C PRO A 601 -10.65 0.33 5.17
N LEU A 602 -11.30 -0.53 4.37
CA LEU A 602 -10.76 -1.85 4.04
C LEU A 602 -9.52 -1.75 3.15
N ASP A 603 -9.52 -0.87 2.16
CA ASP A 603 -8.38 -0.69 1.26
C ASP A 603 -7.20 -0.06 2.02
N GLU A 604 -7.46 0.91 2.90
CA GLU A 604 -6.45 1.47 3.80
C GLU A 604 -5.89 0.40 4.76
N PHE A 605 -6.73 -0.44 5.34
CA PHE A 605 -6.30 -1.54 6.20
C PHE A 605 -5.41 -2.54 5.45
N ILE A 606 -5.77 -2.92 4.22
CA ILE A 606 -4.96 -3.81 3.37
C ILE A 606 -3.59 -3.20 3.12
N LEU A 607 -3.53 -1.92 2.73
CA LEU A 607 -2.26 -1.21 2.51
C LEU A 607 -1.41 -1.14 3.79
N LYS A 608 -2.01 -0.82 4.95
CA LYS A 608 -1.29 -0.76 6.23
C LYS A 608 -0.77 -2.13 6.66
N VAL A 609 -1.54 -3.22 6.52
CA VAL A 609 -1.06 -4.59 6.79
C VAL A 609 0.09 -4.98 5.86
N GLN A 610 0.03 -4.59 4.58
CA GLN A 610 1.12 -4.83 3.62
C GLN A 610 2.41 -4.07 3.98
N ASN A 611 2.31 -2.95 4.69
CA ASN A 611 3.46 -2.16 5.13
C ASN A 611 3.96 -2.53 6.54
N LEU A 612 3.12 -3.13 7.39
CA LEU A 612 3.43 -3.43 8.79
C LEU A 612 4.61 -4.40 8.93
N PRO A 613 5.71 -4.06 9.62
CA PRO A 613 6.88 -4.94 9.76
C PRO A 613 6.53 -6.35 10.23
N TYR A 614 7.07 -7.37 9.54
CA TYR A 614 6.85 -8.78 9.88
C TYR A 614 5.38 -9.26 9.98
N ALA A 615 4.43 -8.57 9.31
CA ALA A 615 3.00 -8.93 9.30
C ALA A 615 2.70 -10.42 9.07
N ASP A 616 3.41 -11.09 8.15
CA ASP A 616 3.26 -12.53 7.88
C ASP A 616 3.58 -13.43 9.09
N LYS A 617 4.37 -12.94 10.04
CA LYS A 617 4.72 -13.65 11.28
C LYS A 617 3.81 -13.25 12.44
N THR A 618 3.49 -11.96 12.56
CA THR A 618 2.70 -11.42 13.67
C THR A 618 1.21 -11.70 13.49
N TYR A 619 0.70 -11.50 12.28
CA TYR A 619 -0.71 -11.66 11.89
C TYR A 619 -0.83 -12.62 10.68
N PRO A 620 -0.45 -13.90 10.85
CA PRO A 620 -0.35 -14.85 9.74
C PRO A 620 -1.69 -15.13 9.07
N VAL A 621 -2.79 -15.24 9.83
CA VAL A 621 -4.12 -15.51 9.24
C VAL A 621 -4.61 -14.33 8.44
N THR A 622 -4.56 -13.14 9.04
CA THR A 622 -4.98 -11.89 8.40
C THR A 622 -4.20 -11.69 7.12
N THR A 623 -2.88 -11.80 7.17
CA THR A 623 -2.03 -11.57 5.99
C THR A 623 -2.25 -12.62 4.90
N TYR A 624 -2.44 -13.89 5.27
CA TYR A 624 -2.76 -14.96 4.31
C TYR A 624 -4.09 -14.71 3.60
N LEU A 625 -5.15 -14.36 4.36
CA LEU A 625 -6.47 -14.10 3.80
C LEU A 625 -6.49 -12.85 2.92
N LEU A 626 -5.90 -11.74 3.36
CA LEU A 626 -5.92 -10.49 2.60
C LEU A 626 -5.18 -10.62 1.25
N LYS A 627 -4.10 -11.40 1.19
CA LYS A 627 -3.39 -11.69 -0.07
C LYS A 627 -4.25 -12.44 -1.09
N ARG A 628 -5.31 -13.11 -0.65
CA ARG A 628 -6.18 -13.97 -1.46
C ARG A 628 -7.66 -13.64 -1.26
N LEU A 629 -7.96 -12.40 -0.86
CA LEU A 629 -9.30 -12.05 -0.39
C LEU A 629 -10.34 -12.32 -1.48
N ASP A 630 -10.05 -11.90 -2.71
CA ASP A 630 -10.95 -12.06 -3.85
C ASP A 630 -11.19 -13.54 -4.20
N ASP A 631 -10.20 -14.42 -4.02
CA ASP A 631 -10.38 -15.87 -4.18
C ASP A 631 -11.27 -16.42 -3.06
N CYS A 632 -10.95 -16.09 -1.80
CA CYS A 632 -11.61 -16.62 -0.60
C CYS A 632 -13.09 -16.20 -0.51
N MET A 633 -13.45 -15.06 -1.10
CA MET A 633 -14.84 -14.58 -1.20
C MET A 633 -15.76 -15.53 -1.96
N ASN A 634 -15.21 -16.40 -2.82
CA ASN A 634 -16.00 -17.38 -3.56
C ASN A 634 -16.51 -18.53 -2.67
N ILE A 635 -15.88 -18.75 -1.50
CA ILE A 635 -16.18 -19.88 -0.61
C ILE A 635 -17.62 -19.85 -0.11
N GLN A 636 -18.13 -18.67 0.26
CA GLN A 636 -19.48 -18.50 0.83
C GLN A 636 -20.61 -19.01 -0.09
N TYR A 637 -20.39 -19.01 -1.41
CA TYR A 637 -21.37 -19.42 -2.41
C TYR A 637 -21.50 -20.94 -2.55
N LEU A 638 -20.53 -21.70 -2.02
CA LEU A 638 -20.49 -23.17 -2.14
C LEU A 638 -21.76 -23.83 -1.59
N TYR A 639 -22.27 -23.35 -0.45
CA TYR A 639 -23.43 -23.94 0.21
C TYR A 639 -24.69 -23.90 -0.68
N SER A 640 -25.05 -22.73 -1.21
CA SER A 640 -26.25 -22.57 -2.06
C SER A 640 -26.17 -23.45 -3.31
N ILE A 641 -24.99 -23.55 -3.92
CA ILE A 641 -24.76 -24.41 -5.08
C ILE A 641 -24.96 -25.88 -4.72
N VAL A 642 -24.37 -26.34 -3.60
CA VAL A 642 -24.51 -27.74 -3.15
C VAL A 642 -25.95 -28.09 -2.80
N VAL A 643 -26.68 -27.21 -2.13
CA VAL A 643 -28.09 -27.45 -1.76
C VAL A 643 -28.95 -27.66 -3.00
N PHE A 644 -28.81 -26.80 -4.02
CA PHE A 644 -29.55 -26.95 -5.26
C PHE A 644 -29.20 -28.24 -6.00
N ILE A 645 -27.91 -28.58 -6.07
CA ILE A 645 -27.45 -29.82 -6.70
C ILE A 645 -27.99 -31.06 -5.98
N ASN A 646 -27.95 -31.08 -4.65
CA ASN A 646 -28.48 -32.18 -3.86
C ASN A 646 -29.98 -32.37 -4.10
N TYR A 647 -30.73 -31.26 -4.18
CA TYR A 647 -32.14 -31.28 -4.53
C TYR A 647 -32.37 -31.87 -5.94
N LEU A 648 -31.57 -31.46 -6.93
CA LEU A 648 -31.65 -32.03 -8.28
C LEU A 648 -31.34 -33.53 -8.29
N ILE A 649 -30.34 -33.97 -7.52
CA ILE A 649 -30.00 -35.40 -7.38
C ILE A 649 -31.19 -36.15 -6.77
N GLU A 650 -31.74 -35.69 -5.64
CA GLU A 650 -32.88 -36.34 -5.00
C GLU A 650 -34.11 -36.42 -5.92
N LYS A 651 -34.35 -35.36 -6.69
CA LYS A 651 -35.47 -35.25 -7.62
C LYS A 651 -35.35 -36.18 -8.81
N PHE A 652 -34.16 -36.23 -9.43
CA PHE A 652 -33.97 -36.82 -10.75
C PHE A 652 -33.19 -38.14 -10.78
N ASN A 653 -32.52 -38.53 -9.69
CA ASN A 653 -31.70 -39.74 -9.68
C ASN A 653 -32.55 -40.99 -10.00
N HIS A 654 -32.11 -41.74 -11.01
CA HIS A 654 -32.81 -42.86 -11.65
C HIS A 654 -34.20 -42.56 -12.23
N ARG A 655 -34.63 -41.29 -12.30
CA ARG A 655 -36.00 -40.88 -12.68
C ARG A 655 -36.07 -40.12 -14.01
N ILE A 656 -34.99 -39.48 -14.46
CA ILE A 656 -34.94 -38.74 -15.73
C ILE A 656 -34.13 -39.49 -16.80
N LYS A 657 -34.60 -39.54 -18.03
CA LYS A 657 -33.80 -40.06 -19.16
C LYS A 657 -32.78 -39.02 -19.61
N ARG A 658 -31.64 -39.48 -20.12
CA ARG A 658 -30.58 -38.60 -20.64
C ARG A 658 -31.06 -37.68 -21.76
N THR A 659 -31.88 -38.19 -22.67
CA THR A 659 -32.49 -37.42 -23.76
C THR A 659 -33.38 -36.30 -23.23
N ASP A 660 -34.13 -36.57 -22.18
CA ASP A 660 -35.08 -35.61 -21.59
C ASP A 660 -34.32 -34.53 -20.84
N ALA A 661 -33.24 -34.88 -20.12
CA ALA A 661 -32.38 -33.92 -19.45
C ALA A 661 -31.67 -32.95 -20.41
N ILE A 662 -31.31 -33.41 -21.62
CA ILE A 662 -30.68 -32.57 -22.66
C ILE A 662 -31.71 -31.62 -23.27
N ASN A 663 -32.94 -32.09 -23.52
CA ASN A 663 -33.95 -31.34 -24.26
C ASN A 663 -34.81 -30.40 -23.39
N ILE A 664 -35.02 -30.75 -22.11
CA ILE A 664 -35.86 -29.95 -21.21
C ILE A 664 -35.01 -28.86 -20.54
N ARG A 665 -35.51 -27.63 -20.63
CA ARG A 665 -34.92 -26.45 -19.97
C ARG A 665 -35.33 -26.41 -18.50
N ILE A 666 -34.49 -25.84 -17.65
CA ILE A 666 -34.80 -25.68 -16.21
C ILE A 666 -36.08 -24.84 -16.02
N MET A 667 -36.35 -23.87 -16.89
CA MET A 667 -37.58 -23.06 -16.89
C MET A 667 -38.88 -23.88 -16.81
N TYR A 668 -38.91 -25.08 -17.41
CA TYR A 668 -40.06 -25.97 -17.31
C TYR A 668 -40.38 -26.34 -15.86
N TYR A 669 -39.36 -26.72 -15.09
CA TYR A 669 -39.52 -27.11 -13.68
C TYR A 669 -39.77 -25.92 -12.75
N LEU A 670 -39.38 -24.71 -13.18
CA LEU A 670 -39.66 -23.48 -12.46
C LEU A 670 -41.11 -23.00 -12.64
N THR A 671 -41.84 -23.49 -13.65
CA THR A 671 -43.16 -22.96 -14.03
C THR A 671 -44.28 -24.00 -13.98
N GLN A 672 -44.01 -25.23 -14.37
CA GLN A 672 -45.02 -26.27 -14.62
C GLN A 672 -45.02 -27.43 -13.62
N ASP A 673 -44.01 -27.53 -12.77
CA ASP A 673 -43.82 -28.70 -11.90
C ASP A 673 -44.54 -28.60 -10.55
N ALA A 674 -44.82 -29.74 -9.91
CA ALA A 674 -45.55 -29.81 -8.64
C ALA A 674 -44.82 -29.08 -7.50
N ASP A 675 -43.48 -29.16 -7.48
CA ASP A 675 -42.62 -28.52 -6.48
C ASP A 675 -42.03 -27.19 -6.97
N ARG A 676 -42.73 -26.46 -7.86
CA ARG A 676 -42.20 -25.25 -8.51
C ARG A 676 -41.74 -24.17 -7.53
N ASP A 677 -42.41 -23.99 -6.40
CA ASP A 677 -42.09 -22.91 -5.45
C ASP A 677 -40.78 -23.20 -4.71
N ILE A 678 -40.57 -24.47 -4.32
CA ILE A 678 -39.32 -24.94 -3.71
C ILE A 678 -38.20 -24.92 -4.75
N THR A 679 -38.46 -25.43 -5.95
CA THR A 679 -37.49 -25.45 -7.07
C THR A 679 -37.04 -24.03 -7.41
N ARG A 680 -37.99 -23.08 -7.47
CA ARG A 680 -37.71 -21.68 -7.78
C ARG A 680 -36.84 -21.04 -6.72
N LYS A 681 -37.20 -21.18 -5.44
CA LYS A 681 -36.39 -20.65 -4.35
C LYS A 681 -34.94 -21.16 -4.39
N LEU A 682 -34.75 -22.49 -4.47
CA LEU A 682 -33.41 -23.08 -4.49
C LEU A 682 -32.63 -22.72 -5.77
N PHE A 683 -33.32 -22.59 -6.90
CA PHE A 683 -32.72 -22.15 -8.15
C PHE A 683 -32.30 -20.69 -8.11
N ASP A 684 -33.11 -19.81 -7.54
CA ASP A 684 -32.79 -18.39 -7.39
C ASP A 684 -31.56 -18.22 -6.47
N ASP A 685 -31.52 -18.91 -5.33
CA ASP A 685 -30.36 -18.94 -4.43
C ASP A 685 -29.08 -19.46 -5.12
N PHE A 686 -29.21 -20.51 -5.95
CA PHE A 686 -28.12 -21.03 -6.78
C PHE A 686 -27.69 -20.01 -7.84
N LEU A 687 -28.63 -19.38 -8.53
CA LEU A 687 -28.37 -18.48 -9.64
C LEU A 687 -27.64 -17.22 -9.13
N ASP A 688 -28.07 -16.69 -7.99
CA ASP A 688 -27.40 -15.60 -7.29
C ASP A 688 -25.96 -15.97 -6.94
N ALA A 689 -25.76 -17.14 -6.33
CA ALA A 689 -24.44 -17.65 -5.99
C ALA A 689 -23.55 -17.87 -7.24
N TRP A 690 -24.10 -18.45 -8.30
CA TRP A 690 -23.39 -18.75 -9.55
C TRP A 690 -22.92 -17.50 -10.31
N TYR A 691 -23.76 -16.46 -10.32
CA TYR A 691 -23.42 -15.18 -10.96
C TYR A 691 -22.54 -14.29 -10.08
N ALA A 692 -22.48 -14.52 -8.76
CA ALA A 692 -21.58 -13.81 -7.85
C ALA A 692 -20.13 -14.32 -7.87
N LEU A 693 -19.86 -15.54 -8.38
CA LEU A 693 -18.49 -16.08 -8.47
C LEU A 693 -17.57 -15.19 -9.33
N THR A 694 -16.33 -14.99 -8.91
CA THR A 694 -15.33 -14.18 -9.65
C THR A 694 -14.21 -15.04 -10.27
N LEU A 695 -14.30 -16.36 -10.17
CA LEU A 695 -13.30 -17.31 -10.66
C LEU A 695 -13.15 -17.23 -12.19
N GLU A 696 -11.90 -17.16 -12.67
CA GLU A 696 -11.60 -17.23 -14.12
C GLU A 696 -11.40 -18.67 -14.61
N GLU A 697 -10.84 -19.53 -13.75
CA GLU A 697 -10.52 -20.92 -14.03
C GLU A 697 -10.92 -21.83 -12.87
N VAL A 698 -11.38 -23.03 -13.20
CA VAL A 698 -11.77 -24.07 -12.22
C VAL A 698 -11.17 -25.41 -12.58
N ARG A 699 -10.87 -26.24 -11.58
CA ARG A 699 -10.15 -27.51 -11.73
C ARG A 699 -10.97 -28.70 -11.24
N TYR A 700 -10.90 -29.81 -12.00
CA TYR A 700 -11.40 -31.11 -11.57
C TYR A 700 -10.38 -32.20 -11.89
N GLY A 701 -9.82 -32.81 -10.84
CA GLY A 701 -8.67 -33.70 -10.99
C GLY A 701 -7.50 -32.95 -11.64
N CYS A 702 -7.11 -33.38 -12.84
CA CYS A 702 -6.01 -32.80 -13.61
C CYS A 702 -6.45 -31.82 -14.71
N GLN A 703 -7.75 -31.57 -14.86
CA GLN A 703 -8.30 -30.75 -15.95
C GLN A 703 -8.62 -29.34 -15.45
N THR A 704 -8.21 -28.33 -16.22
CA THR A 704 -8.56 -26.93 -16.00
C THR A 704 -9.60 -26.49 -17.02
N PHE A 705 -10.68 -25.89 -16.54
CA PHE A 705 -11.77 -25.38 -17.36
C PHE A 705 -11.85 -23.86 -17.21
N LYS A 706 -12.06 -23.14 -18.32
CA LYS A 706 -12.33 -21.70 -18.27
C LYS A 706 -13.76 -21.48 -17.77
N PHE A 707 -13.90 -20.71 -16.70
CA PHE A 707 -15.19 -20.34 -16.17
C PHE A 707 -15.70 -19.09 -16.89
N LYS A 708 -16.60 -19.27 -17.84
CA LYS A 708 -17.21 -18.16 -18.59
C LYS A 708 -18.73 -18.27 -18.58
N ARG A 709 -19.37 -17.19 -18.12
CA ARG A 709 -20.81 -17.01 -18.18
C ARG A 709 -21.16 -16.38 -19.52
N ASN A 710 -21.72 -17.19 -20.42
CA ASN A 710 -22.06 -16.75 -21.78
C ASN A 710 -23.49 -16.18 -21.89
N LEU A 711 -24.28 -16.24 -20.82
CA LEU A 711 -25.67 -15.82 -20.78
C LEU A 711 -25.89 -14.78 -19.67
N PRO A 712 -26.73 -13.76 -19.89
CA PRO A 712 -27.18 -12.87 -18.81
C PRO A 712 -28.11 -13.62 -17.85
N LYS A 713 -28.16 -13.18 -16.59
CA LYS A 713 -28.83 -13.86 -15.48
C LYS A 713 -30.30 -14.16 -15.79
N GLU A 714 -31.00 -13.22 -16.40
CA GLU A 714 -32.44 -13.28 -16.70
C GLU A 714 -32.75 -14.35 -17.76
N LYS A 715 -31.81 -14.64 -18.67
CA LYS A 715 -31.98 -15.61 -19.75
C LYS A 715 -31.45 -16.99 -19.41
N TYR A 716 -30.81 -17.16 -18.25
CA TYR A 716 -30.16 -18.42 -17.89
C TYR A 716 -31.16 -19.58 -17.83
N ALA A 717 -32.31 -19.39 -17.19
CA ALA A 717 -33.32 -20.43 -17.04
C ALA A 717 -33.92 -20.92 -18.37
N GLU A 718 -34.11 -20.00 -19.32
CA GLU A 718 -34.71 -20.28 -20.63
C GLU A 718 -33.75 -21.05 -21.54
N ASN A 719 -32.44 -20.83 -21.38
CA ASN A 719 -31.41 -21.32 -22.29
C ASN A 719 -30.58 -22.47 -21.72
N THR A 720 -30.72 -22.79 -20.44
CA THR A 720 -29.95 -23.87 -19.79
C THR A 720 -30.76 -25.16 -19.74
N SER A 721 -30.22 -26.23 -20.34
CA SER A 721 -30.79 -27.57 -20.19
C SER A 721 -30.46 -28.14 -18.81
N ILE A 722 -31.31 -29.06 -18.33
CA ILE A 722 -31.11 -29.65 -17.00
C ILE A 722 -29.85 -30.49 -16.95
N ALA A 723 -29.47 -31.14 -18.06
CA ALA A 723 -28.24 -31.91 -18.15
C ALA A 723 -26.99 -31.10 -17.74
N MET A 724 -26.96 -29.78 -17.96
CA MET A 724 -25.85 -28.90 -17.56
C MET A 724 -25.75 -28.67 -16.04
N LEU A 725 -26.83 -28.92 -15.29
CA LEU A 725 -26.94 -28.73 -13.85
C LEU A 725 -26.86 -30.04 -13.06
N LEU A 726 -26.91 -31.19 -13.74
CA LEU A 726 -26.82 -32.52 -13.11
C LEU A 726 -25.36 -32.99 -13.03
N LEU A 727 -24.88 -33.32 -11.83
CA LEU A 727 -23.58 -33.97 -11.63
C LEU A 727 -23.62 -35.40 -12.18
N THR A 728 -22.94 -35.67 -13.29
CA THR A 728 -22.96 -36.97 -13.98
C THR A 728 -21.54 -37.43 -14.36
N SER A 729 -21.39 -38.71 -14.72
CA SER A 729 -20.10 -39.33 -15.07
C SER A 729 -19.60 -39.03 -16.49
N SER A 730 -20.31 -38.24 -17.29
CA SER A 730 -19.98 -37.96 -18.69
C SER A 730 -18.89 -36.91 -18.87
N ARG A 731 -17.95 -37.15 -19.79
CA ARG A 731 -16.64 -36.48 -19.84
C ARG A 731 -16.58 -35.11 -20.54
N ASP A 732 -17.66 -34.58 -21.12
CA ASP A 732 -17.53 -33.47 -22.09
C ASP A 732 -17.92 -32.08 -21.52
N GLU A 733 -19.21 -31.77 -21.31
CA GLU A 733 -19.67 -30.42 -20.91
C GLU A 733 -20.21 -30.32 -19.47
N THR A 734 -20.49 -31.45 -18.82
CA THR A 734 -21.07 -31.51 -17.46
C THR A 734 -20.02 -31.44 -16.34
N MET A 735 -18.73 -31.28 -16.69
CA MET A 735 -17.60 -31.28 -15.75
C MET A 735 -17.30 -29.90 -15.14
N LEU A 736 -17.84 -28.82 -15.70
CA LEU A 736 -17.63 -27.46 -15.19
C LEU A 736 -18.18 -27.29 -13.76
N LEU A 737 -19.37 -27.83 -13.49
CA LEU A 737 -20.01 -27.74 -12.17
C LEU A 737 -19.25 -28.54 -11.09
N PRO A 738 -18.89 -29.83 -11.30
CA PRO A 738 -17.97 -30.55 -10.41
C PRO A 738 -16.63 -29.82 -10.20
N ALA A 739 -16.07 -29.22 -11.26
CA ALA A 739 -14.82 -28.46 -11.18
C ALA A 739 -14.98 -27.22 -10.28
N CYS A 740 -16.07 -26.47 -10.43
CA CYS A 740 -16.38 -25.32 -9.57
C CYS A 740 -16.48 -25.75 -8.10
N LEU A 741 -17.28 -26.77 -7.80
CA LEU A 741 -17.48 -27.26 -6.44
C LEU A 741 -16.15 -27.66 -5.79
N LYS A 742 -15.34 -28.44 -6.51
CA LYS A 742 -14.05 -28.90 -6.00
C LYS A 742 -13.09 -27.73 -5.79
N THR A 743 -12.96 -26.83 -6.77
CA THR A 743 -12.09 -25.65 -6.67
C THR A 743 -12.42 -24.80 -5.44
N ILE A 744 -13.70 -24.49 -5.23
CA ILE A 744 -14.14 -23.66 -4.10
C ILE A 744 -13.92 -24.38 -2.76
N ALA A 745 -14.20 -25.68 -2.69
CA ALA A 745 -13.94 -26.47 -1.49
C ALA A 745 -12.43 -26.59 -1.18
N ASP A 746 -11.59 -26.72 -2.21
CA ASP A 746 -10.14 -26.76 -2.07
C ASP A 746 -9.59 -25.40 -1.57
N LEU A 747 -10.14 -24.26 -2.01
CA LEU A 747 -9.82 -22.94 -1.43
C LEU A 747 -10.06 -22.90 0.09
N GLN A 748 -11.19 -23.43 0.56
CA GLN A 748 -11.45 -23.52 2.00
C GLN A 748 -10.48 -24.48 2.70
N ASN A 749 -10.22 -25.65 2.10
CA ASN A 749 -9.31 -26.64 2.66
C ASN A 749 -7.88 -26.10 2.77
N GLU A 750 -7.43 -25.26 1.83
CA GLU A 750 -6.14 -24.57 1.91
C GLU A 750 -6.07 -23.65 3.13
N ILE A 751 -7.11 -22.84 3.37
CA ILE A 751 -7.20 -21.98 4.57
C ILE A 751 -7.19 -22.84 5.85
N PHE A 752 -8.02 -23.89 5.88
CA PHE A 752 -8.11 -24.82 7.00
C PHE A 752 -6.76 -25.46 7.30
N ASN A 753 -6.07 -25.98 6.27
CA ASN A 753 -4.79 -26.63 6.41
C ASN A 753 -3.68 -25.65 6.82
N TYR A 754 -3.67 -24.42 6.28
CA TYR A 754 -2.72 -23.40 6.70
C TYR A 754 -2.86 -23.10 8.20
N PHE A 755 -4.08 -22.88 8.69
CA PHE A 755 -4.33 -22.58 10.10
C PHE A 755 -3.94 -23.74 11.03
N HIS A 756 -4.42 -24.95 10.77
CA HIS A 756 -4.24 -26.08 11.69
C HIS A 756 -2.84 -26.68 11.66
N ASN A 757 -2.08 -26.52 10.57
CA ASN A 757 -0.72 -27.06 10.49
C ASN A 757 0.34 -26.05 10.93
N THR A 758 0.13 -24.76 10.67
CA THR A 758 1.12 -23.71 10.94
C THR A 758 0.90 -23.02 12.29
N ILE A 759 -0.35 -22.91 12.77
CA ILE A 759 -0.70 -22.06 13.92
C ILE A 759 -1.13 -22.90 15.12
N GLU A 760 -2.06 -23.84 14.94
CA GLU A 760 -2.59 -24.68 16.03
C GLU A 760 -1.71 -25.94 16.24
N THR A 761 -0.49 -25.73 16.75
CA THR A 761 0.49 -26.82 16.98
C THR A 761 0.14 -27.76 18.14
N THR A 762 -0.91 -27.45 18.91
CA THR A 762 -1.33 -28.18 20.12
C THR A 762 -2.48 -29.16 19.84
N THR A 763 -2.17 -30.45 19.98
CA THR A 763 -3.06 -31.63 19.94
C THR A 763 -3.81 -31.85 18.62
N ARG A 764 -3.58 -33.03 18.02
CA ARG A 764 -4.40 -33.59 16.92
C ARG A 764 -5.84 -33.83 17.40
N THR A 765 -6.62 -32.78 17.60
CA THR A 765 -8.08 -32.85 17.65
C THR A 765 -8.54 -33.54 16.38
N LYS A 766 -9.43 -34.53 16.50
CA LYS A 766 -9.99 -35.27 15.36
C LYS A 766 -10.54 -34.25 14.35
N ARG A 767 -9.82 -34.03 13.26
CA ARG A 767 -10.22 -33.15 12.15
C ARG A 767 -11.60 -33.61 11.70
N LYS A 768 -12.63 -32.77 11.90
CA LYS A 768 -13.98 -33.05 11.41
C LYS A 768 -13.93 -32.97 9.88
N ARG A 769 -14.03 -34.13 9.23
CA ARG A 769 -14.11 -34.25 7.77
C ARG A 769 -15.57 -34.41 7.39
N VAL A 770 -16.07 -33.56 6.49
CA VAL A 770 -17.46 -33.57 6.02
C VAL A 770 -17.48 -33.73 4.50
N PRO A 771 -18.27 -34.68 3.94
CA PRO A 771 -18.46 -34.77 2.49
C PRO A 771 -18.94 -33.46 1.89
N LEU A 772 -18.43 -33.09 0.70
CA LEU A 772 -18.83 -31.86 0.01
C LEU A 772 -20.35 -31.70 -0.13
N GLN A 773 -21.06 -32.78 -0.45
CA GLN A 773 -22.52 -32.77 -0.57
C GLN A 773 -23.26 -32.87 0.78
N SER A 774 -22.55 -32.89 1.90
CA SER A 774 -23.12 -32.88 3.26
C SER A 774 -22.77 -31.62 4.04
N ILE A 775 -22.21 -30.61 3.37
CA ILE A 775 -21.93 -29.32 4.00
C ILE A 775 -23.23 -28.64 4.43
N ARG A 776 -23.11 -27.82 5.47
CA ARG A 776 -24.13 -26.93 5.99
C ARG A 776 -23.60 -25.50 5.88
N SER A 777 -24.44 -24.50 6.00
CA SER A 777 -24.00 -23.09 5.99
C SER A 777 -22.91 -22.82 7.04
N GLU A 778 -23.01 -23.40 8.23
CA GLU A 778 -22.02 -23.30 9.31
C GLU A 778 -20.66 -23.98 9.02
N HIS A 779 -20.59 -24.85 8.01
CA HIS A 779 -19.36 -25.52 7.59
C HIS A 779 -18.55 -24.70 6.57
N VAL A 780 -19.13 -23.63 6.02
CA VAL A 780 -18.55 -22.84 4.94
C VAL A 780 -18.08 -21.49 5.47
N LEU A 781 -16.89 -21.05 5.05
CA LEU A 781 -16.39 -19.72 5.41
C LEU A 781 -17.25 -18.64 4.74
N SER A 782 -17.96 -17.86 5.56
CA SER A 782 -18.69 -16.67 5.11
C SER A 782 -17.80 -15.44 5.34
N LEU A 783 -17.14 -14.98 4.28
CA LEU A 783 -16.26 -13.81 4.32
C LEU A 783 -16.41 -13.00 3.04
N ASP A 784 -16.73 -11.72 3.17
CA ASP A 784 -16.70 -10.77 2.06
C ASP A 784 -16.12 -9.42 2.48
N ARG A 785 -15.88 -8.54 1.50
CA ARG A 785 -15.37 -7.18 1.73
C ARG A 785 -16.30 -6.37 2.63
N ASN A 786 -17.62 -6.55 2.53
CA ASN A 786 -18.60 -5.83 3.34
C ASN A 786 -18.56 -6.25 4.81
N PHE A 787 -18.43 -7.55 5.06
CA PHE A 787 -18.28 -8.14 6.38
C PHE A 787 -16.99 -7.64 7.04
N LEU A 788 -15.85 -7.71 6.33
CA LEU A 788 -14.58 -7.20 6.84
C LEU A 788 -14.63 -5.70 7.10
N SER A 789 -15.19 -4.93 6.16
CA SER A 789 -15.36 -3.48 6.34
C SER A 789 -16.21 -3.18 7.57
N ARG A 790 -17.39 -3.81 7.73
CA ARG A 790 -18.23 -3.65 8.93
C ARG A 790 -17.51 -4.06 10.21
N LYS A 791 -16.72 -5.14 10.17
CA LYS A 791 -15.96 -5.61 11.33
C LYS A 791 -14.86 -4.65 11.73
N LEU A 792 -14.09 -4.15 10.76
CA LEU A 792 -13.09 -3.10 11.00
C LEU A 792 -13.75 -1.90 11.68
N ILE A 793 -14.84 -1.38 11.11
CA ILE A 793 -15.49 -0.17 11.61
C ILE A 793 -16.06 -0.35 13.02
N ASN A 794 -16.74 -1.47 13.27
CA ASN A 794 -17.44 -1.67 14.53
C ASN A 794 -16.51 -2.09 15.67
N ASP A 795 -15.50 -2.91 15.37
CA ASP A 795 -14.80 -3.68 16.39
C ASP A 795 -13.29 -3.36 16.46
N SER A 796 -12.66 -2.91 15.38
CA SER A 796 -11.19 -2.89 15.28
C SER A 796 -10.60 -1.58 14.76
N LEU A 797 -11.40 -0.53 14.65
CA LEU A 797 -10.98 0.78 14.16
C LEU A 797 -11.08 1.82 15.26
N VAL A 798 -9.99 2.58 15.45
CA VAL A 798 -9.94 3.72 16.35
C VAL A 798 -9.34 4.91 15.60
N LEU A 799 -10.07 6.02 15.55
CA LEU A 799 -9.52 7.27 15.07
C LEU A 799 -8.57 7.85 16.11
N ASN A 800 -7.41 8.31 15.67
CA ASN A 800 -6.53 9.04 16.57
C ASN A 800 -7.21 10.34 17.01
N TYR A 801 -7.57 10.43 18.29
CA TYR A 801 -8.35 11.53 18.84
C TYR A 801 -7.54 12.80 19.06
N GLN A 802 -6.21 12.74 18.93
CA GLN A 802 -5.35 13.91 19.06
C GLN A 802 -5.63 14.92 17.93
N TYR A 803 -5.61 16.21 18.26
CA TYR A 803 -5.82 17.27 17.29
C TYR A 803 -4.81 17.18 16.14
N GLY A 804 -5.28 17.32 14.89
CA GLY A 804 -4.46 17.19 13.69
C GLY A 804 -4.02 15.79 13.30
N LYS A 805 -4.49 14.77 14.03
CA LYS A 805 -4.13 13.37 13.80
C LYS A 805 -5.32 12.48 13.48
N SER A 806 -6.54 12.98 13.49
CA SER A 806 -7.76 12.17 13.25
C SER A 806 -7.94 11.68 11.82
N LYS A 807 -7.06 12.09 10.90
CA LYS A 807 -6.91 11.47 9.59
C LYS A 807 -6.19 10.12 9.65
N ASP A 808 -5.41 9.88 10.71
CA ASP A 808 -4.76 8.60 10.96
C ASP A 808 -5.74 7.63 11.63
N ILE A 809 -6.05 6.56 10.91
CA ILE A 809 -6.87 5.47 11.38
C ILE A 809 -5.96 4.40 12.02
N ILE A 810 -6.15 4.17 13.31
CA ILE A 810 -5.43 3.13 14.05
C ILE A 810 -6.28 1.86 14.00
N TYR A 811 -5.67 0.77 13.54
CA TYR A 811 -6.32 -0.53 13.48
C TYR A 811 -5.85 -1.42 14.63
N ASP A 812 -6.80 -2.10 15.27
CA ASP A 812 -6.53 -3.20 16.19
C ASP A 812 -6.32 -4.48 15.37
N TYR A 813 -5.08 -4.68 14.94
CA TYR A 813 -4.70 -5.86 14.15
C TYR A 813 -4.86 -7.16 14.94
N GLU A 814 -4.74 -7.12 16.27
CA GLU A 814 -4.91 -8.29 17.13
C GLU A 814 -6.37 -8.74 17.15
N GLU A 815 -7.32 -7.81 17.30
CA GLU A 815 -8.75 -8.12 17.29
C GLU A 815 -9.21 -8.72 15.95
N ILE A 816 -8.72 -8.19 14.83
CA ILE A 816 -9.00 -8.75 13.50
C ILE A 816 -8.40 -10.14 13.35
N GLU A 817 -7.13 -10.33 13.73
CA GLU A 817 -6.47 -11.63 13.70
C GLU A 817 -7.25 -12.65 14.54
N ILE A 818 -7.63 -12.30 15.77
CA ILE A 818 -8.41 -13.16 16.67
C ILE A 818 -9.78 -13.49 16.07
N THR A 819 -10.47 -12.50 15.51
CA THR A 819 -11.78 -12.68 14.85
C THR A 819 -11.67 -13.69 13.71
N LEU A 820 -10.68 -13.53 12.82
CA LEU A 820 -10.46 -14.42 11.69
C LEU A 820 -10.03 -15.81 12.15
N ARG A 821 -9.16 -15.93 13.16
CA ARG A 821 -8.79 -17.21 13.77
C ARG A 821 -10.00 -17.94 14.34
N ASN A 822 -10.87 -17.23 15.05
CA ASN A 822 -12.10 -17.80 15.62
C ASN A 822 -13.08 -18.27 14.53
N MET A 823 -13.15 -17.57 13.39
CA MET A 823 -13.94 -18.02 12.24
C MET A 823 -13.35 -19.29 11.62
N ILE A 824 -12.04 -19.33 11.39
CA ILE A 824 -11.37 -20.47 10.73
C ILE A 824 -11.31 -21.71 11.61
N SER A 825 -11.09 -21.55 12.92
CA SER A 825 -11.03 -22.67 13.89
C SER A 825 -12.32 -23.51 13.94
N LYS A 826 -13.46 -22.93 13.51
CA LYS A 826 -14.75 -23.61 13.46
C LYS A 826 -14.99 -24.37 12.14
N LEU A 827 -14.14 -24.12 11.13
CA LEU A 827 -14.29 -24.75 9.83
C LEU A 827 -14.05 -26.25 9.91
N VAL A 828 -14.56 -26.96 8.91
CA VAL A 828 -14.35 -28.40 8.72
C VAL A 828 -13.53 -28.63 7.47
N LEU A 829 -12.81 -29.76 7.43
CA LEU A 829 -12.17 -30.21 6.21
C LEU A 829 -13.24 -30.79 5.29
N ILE A 830 -13.40 -30.21 4.11
CA ILE A 830 -14.37 -30.67 3.12
C ILE A 830 -13.75 -31.82 2.32
N ASP A 831 -14.39 -32.98 2.34
CA ASP A 831 -13.99 -34.12 1.52
C ASP A 831 -14.44 -33.94 0.07
N THR A 832 -13.48 -33.68 -0.82
CA THR A 832 -13.68 -33.51 -2.26
C THR A 832 -13.46 -34.79 -3.06
N ASP A 833 -13.06 -35.91 -2.43
CA ASP A 833 -12.70 -37.16 -3.11
C ASP A 833 -13.93 -37.98 -3.54
N LYS A 834 -15.08 -37.77 -2.89
CA LYS A 834 -16.31 -38.53 -3.11
C LYS A 834 -17.49 -37.62 -3.41
N LEU A 835 -17.75 -37.39 -4.70
CA LEU A 835 -18.99 -36.78 -5.17
C LEU A 835 -20.00 -37.88 -5.52
N ASN A 836 -21.20 -37.80 -4.94
CA ASN A 836 -22.35 -38.58 -5.38
C ASN A 836 -22.83 -38.01 -6.71
N LEU A 837 -22.73 -38.83 -7.75
CA LEU A 837 -23.18 -38.51 -9.09
C LEU A 837 -24.61 -39.01 -9.30
N LEU A 838 -25.41 -38.25 -10.02
CA LEU A 838 -26.70 -38.66 -10.51
C LEU A 838 -26.55 -39.75 -11.58
N THR A 839 -27.46 -40.71 -11.54
CA THR A 839 -27.59 -41.76 -12.55
C THR A 839 -28.89 -41.54 -13.35
N TYR A 840 -28.80 -41.58 -14.68
CA TYR A 840 -30.00 -41.45 -15.52
C TYR A 840 -30.88 -42.71 -15.42
N GLN A 841 -32.16 -42.56 -15.75
CA GLN A 841 -33.10 -43.67 -15.86
C GLN A 841 -32.57 -44.70 -16.87
N PHE A 842 -32.55 -45.97 -16.46
CA PHE A 842 -32.01 -47.11 -17.23
C PHE A 842 -30.49 -47.12 -17.47
N GLU A 843 -29.74 -46.15 -16.94
CA GLU A 843 -28.28 -46.30 -16.83
C GLU A 843 -27.98 -47.15 -15.59
N LEU A 844 -27.79 -48.45 -15.80
CA LEU A 844 -27.21 -49.30 -14.78
C LEU A 844 -25.71 -49.02 -14.71
N TYR A 845 -25.23 -48.87 -13.49
CA TYR A 845 -23.84 -48.90 -13.11
C TYR A 845 -22.93 -49.69 -14.08
N GLY A 846 -21.78 -49.11 -14.43
CA GLY A 846 -20.57 -49.88 -14.69
C GLY A 846 -20.19 -50.80 -13.51
N ASN A 847 -20.78 -50.62 -12.32
CA ASN A 847 -20.71 -51.55 -11.20
C ASN A 847 -21.35 -52.93 -11.44
N GLU A 848 -21.98 -53.29 -12.56
CA GLU A 848 -22.14 -54.73 -12.80
C GLU A 848 -20.76 -55.41 -12.90
N THR A 849 -19.75 -54.74 -13.45
CA THR A 849 -18.37 -55.25 -13.34
C THR A 849 -17.79 -55.14 -11.93
N SER A 850 -18.11 -54.13 -11.11
CA SER A 850 -17.55 -54.03 -9.74
C SER A 850 -18.27 -54.93 -8.73
N LEU A 851 -19.56 -55.17 -8.85
CA LEU A 851 -20.34 -56.08 -8.03
C LEU A 851 -20.06 -57.53 -8.43
N ILE A 852 -19.89 -57.81 -9.73
CA ILE A 852 -19.34 -59.10 -10.21
C ILE A 852 -17.89 -59.26 -9.75
N ASN A 853 -17.06 -58.22 -9.72
CA ASN A 853 -15.68 -58.30 -9.23
C ASN A 853 -15.59 -58.37 -7.70
N GLU A 854 -16.49 -57.75 -6.93
CA GLU A 854 -16.58 -57.88 -5.47
C GLU A 854 -17.15 -59.24 -5.07
N VAL A 855 -18.11 -59.77 -5.84
CA VAL A 855 -18.58 -61.15 -5.69
C VAL A 855 -17.47 -62.13 -6.08
N ARG A 856 -16.73 -61.90 -7.18
CA ARG A 856 -15.53 -62.69 -7.55
C ARG A 856 -14.35 -62.54 -6.60
N ALA A 857 -14.29 -61.47 -5.81
CA ALA A 857 -13.29 -61.30 -4.75
C ALA A 857 -13.73 -61.91 -3.41
N ARG A 858 -15.01 -62.26 -3.27
CA ARG A 858 -15.59 -62.93 -2.09
C ARG A 858 -15.85 -64.43 -2.28
N ILE A 859 -15.90 -64.92 -3.53
CA ILE A 859 -15.80 -66.33 -3.92
C ILE A 859 -14.31 -66.65 -4.12
#